data_AF-A0A2V4DN57-F1
#
_entry.id   AF-A0A2V4DN57-F1
#
_cell.length_a   1.000
_cell.length_b   1.000
_cell.length_c   1.000
_cell.angle_alpha   90.00
_cell.angle_beta   90.00
_cell.angle_gamma   90.00
#
_symmetry.space_group_name_H-M   'P 1'
#
loop_
_entity.id
_entity.type
_entity.pdbx_description
1 polymer ?
#
loop_
_entity_poly.entity_id
_entity_poly.type
_entity_poly.pdbx_seq_one_letter_code
_entity_poly.pdbx_strand_id
1 'polypeptide(L)'
;MLTIPTTIAVSETRNSHTNVEQFGAGFDETVIATTSDNLNVPRDLEFHPNSARPYELWVVNRATDSITIISNAGQSGQSSQNRQDAYGYHFMEEVGAIAFGQSHSEFDYIFATAQETRNTYNGQSDPNNFMGPAMWPGSLSHFAMENQGAGGGLGSHLDMLHESPNGMGIAHDSGNAYWYNDGYYEELVFYNFQSDHDTGGEDHDDGIVRRYVEITPTRSANTPGHMILDKANGILYISDTGAGRVLWVNTDDTTTTSTNIMGSSTRMDSTLAEYSEIRGVEWGVLATTLSSPSGIALHGDTLFVSQNGNGKISAFDLATDGKSATHMQTVDTNANSIMGLEVGPNDKLWYVDAGLNRVVRLDPFPDSDSDGTRDTLDNCPDIANPGQENHDGDSMGDMCDPDDDNDGILSDLSDADDCPFGETGWISSPSTDHDGDGCKDDRPEDQDDDNDGVSDGMDDCSTGELGWISDSSSTDYDSDGCRDSTEDFDDDDDYICDGSTAVPGCLVGWPQFDRCPTSPLSFTSSSTNDADRDGCEDNGEDTDDDDDGFSDSEDGCPNLVGTATSGENKGCPDGDSDSWADIEDDYPTDVTQWRDSDEDGYGDNIDGTDGDMCPLQEGSSTIDRLGCPDADEDGYSNPSSVWTTDDGADAFPGDDSQWNDSDLDGYGDNPAPANMADICPTDYGTSTEDRLGCPDIDDDGWSDEGDDFENDPTQWLDSDSDGYGDNLAPAITPDDCVNIWGNSTLDRLGCVDSDGDGWSDEADVYPNHKLLWTDVDGDTYSDQLGTNLSDDCPEVAGTSTKDKLGCVDTDGDGWSDVADYYPQDAERHIKSKLPMIILLSLLIAGLLGVTTLMIMRRKSDDAPQALGQLMDAPPPPMGAFQAPPPPMDAFHAPPPPMVGAPPPPMVATAPPVMEAPPPPAPVLEPVTQGPPAIPLEGLPAGWTQEQWNYYGQEWLDDNS
;
A
#
# COMPACT_ATOMS: atom_id res chain seq x y z
N MET A 1 -41.44 -1.55 5.58
CA MET A 1 -42.24 -1.46 4.34
C MET A 1 -41.57 -0.45 3.43
N LEU A 2 -40.66 -0.92 2.59
CA LEU A 2 -40.21 -0.24 1.37
C LEU A 2 -39.59 -1.37 0.53
N THR A 3 -40.12 -1.60 -0.66
CA THR A 3 -39.70 -2.70 -1.54
C THR A 3 -39.34 -2.09 -2.88
N ILE A 4 -38.04 -2.07 -3.17
CA ILE A 4 -37.48 -1.68 -4.47
C ILE A 4 -37.69 -2.85 -5.43
N PRO A 5 -38.25 -2.66 -6.63
CA PRO A 5 -38.24 -3.67 -7.67
C PRO A 5 -36.89 -3.65 -8.41
N THR A 6 -36.02 -4.61 -8.14
CA THR A 6 -34.81 -4.86 -8.93
C THR A 6 -35.17 -5.67 -10.17
N THR A 7 -35.37 -4.96 -11.29
CA THR A 7 -35.20 -5.50 -12.65
C THR A 7 -34.46 -4.44 -13.47
N ILE A 8 -33.14 -4.47 -13.43
CA ILE A 8 -32.34 -3.81 -14.46
C ILE A 8 -32.53 -4.67 -15.71
N ALA A 9 -33.38 -4.21 -16.63
CA ALA A 9 -33.28 -4.68 -18.00
C ALA A 9 -31.95 -4.15 -18.54
N VAL A 10 -31.03 -5.04 -18.89
CA VAL A 10 -29.85 -4.65 -19.65
C VAL A 10 -30.35 -4.02 -20.93
N SER A 11 -29.99 -2.76 -21.14
CA SER A 11 -30.26 -2.08 -22.40
C SER A 11 -29.25 -2.59 -23.42
N GLU A 12 -29.53 -3.77 -24.00
CA GLU A 12 -28.87 -4.21 -25.23
C GLU A 12 -29.11 -3.14 -26.30
N THR A 13 -28.19 -2.19 -26.41
CA THR A 13 -28.05 -1.35 -27.59
C THR A 13 -27.43 -2.18 -28.70
N ARG A 14 -28.16 -3.21 -29.15
CA ARG A 14 -27.96 -3.72 -30.50
C ARG A 14 -28.18 -2.55 -31.43
N ASN A 15 -27.12 -2.06 -32.04
CA ASN A 15 -27.21 -1.46 -33.36
C ASN A 15 -27.51 -2.59 -34.34
N SER A 16 -28.66 -3.25 -34.19
CA SER A 16 -29.19 -4.12 -35.24
C SER A 16 -29.45 -3.20 -36.42
N HIS A 17 -28.55 -3.25 -37.41
CA HIS A 17 -28.94 -2.90 -38.76
C HIS A 17 -30.19 -3.74 -39.04
N THR A 18 -31.34 -3.08 -39.20
CA THR A 18 -32.60 -3.76 -39.50
C THR A 18 -32.52 -4.20 -40.94
N ASN A 19 -31.83 -5.32 -41.16
CA ASN A 19 -31.46 -5.83 -42.46
C ASN A 19 -32.73 -6.16 -43.24
N VAL A 20 -33.00 -5.39 -44.28
CA VAL A 20 -34.16 -5.59 -45.14
C VAL A 20 -33.71 -6.56 -46.21
N GLU A 21 -34.14 -7.82 -46.16
CA GLU A 21 -33.76 -8.90 -47.08
C GLU A 21 -33.77 -8.48 -48.57
N GLN A 22 -34.77 -7.68 -48.97
CA GLN A 22 -34.94 -7.14 -50.33
C GLN A 22 -33.84 -6.15 -50.76
N PHE A 23 -33.01 -5.68 -49.82
CA PHE A 23 -31.86 -4.79 -50.00
C PHE A 23 -30.53 -5.45 -49.59
N GLY A 24 -30.51 -6.23 -48.50
CA GLY A 24 -29.34 -6.84 -47.88
C GLY A 24 -28.28 -5.82 -47.41
N ALA A 25 -27.07 -6.33 -47.14
CA ALA A 25 -25.83 -5.53 -47.07
C ALA A 25 -25.53 -4.68 -48.33
N GLY A 26 -26.22 -4.94 -49.44
CA GLY A 26 -26.15 -4.21 -50.70
C GLY A 26 -26.70 -5.05 -51.84
N PHE A 27 -26.91 -4.45 -53.02
CA PHE A 27 -27.53 -5.14 -54.16
C PHE A 27 -26.96 -4.69 -55.52
N ASP A 28 -27.10 -5.57 -56.51
CA ASP A 28 -26.98 -5.25 -57.94
C ASP A 28 -28.35 -4.85 -58.54
N GLU A 29 -28.35 -3.93 -59.51
CA GLU A 29 -29.53 -3.59 -60.32
C GLU A 29 -29.55 -4.41 -61.63
N THR A 30 -30.31 -5.50 -61.66
CA THR A 30 -30.53 -6.24 -62.91
C THR A 30 -31.60 -5.55 -63.76
N VAL A 31 -31.22 -5.01 -64.91
CA VAL A 31 -32.16 -4.50 -65.92
C VAL A 31 -32.83 -5.67 -66.65
N ILE A 32 -34.15 -5.80 -66.49
CA ILE A 32 -34.95 -6.93 -66.96
C ILE A 32 -35.45 -6.72 -68.40
N ALA A 33 -36.05 -5.56 -68.65
CA ALA A 33 -36.67 -5.22 -69.93
C ALA A 33 -36.52 -3.72 -70.21
N THR A 34 -36.53 -3.32 -71.48
CA THR A 34 -36.36 -1.90 -71.87
C THR A 34 -37.32 -1.49 -73.01
N THR A 35 -37.09 -0.34 -73.64
CA THR A 35 -37.69 0.01 -74.94
C THR A 35 -37.59 -1.10 -76.01
N SER A 36 -36.62 -2.01 -75.92
CA SER A 36 -36.51 -3.24 -76.74
C SER A 36 -37.76 -4.13 -76.66
N ASP A 37 -38.41 -4.12 -75.50
CA ASP A 37 -39.56 -4.93 -75.13
C ASP A 37 -40.88 -4.15 -75.31
N ASN A 38 -40.79 -2.98 -75.96
CA ASN A 38 -41.86 -2.00 -76.17
C ASN A 38 -42.31 -1.28 -74.89
N LEU A 39 -41.44 -1.15 -73.87
CA LEU A 39 -41.71 -0.27 -72.74
C LEU A 39 -41.69 1.21 -73.18
N ASN A 40 -42.73 1.97 -72.83
CA ASN A 40 -42.86 3.38 -73.20
C ASN A 40 -43.61 4.21 -72.13
N VAL A 41 -42.84 4.95 -71.33
CA VAL A 41 -43.24 5.57 -70.06
C VAL A 41 -44.00 4.56 -69.18
N PRO A 42 -43.37 3.42 -68.81
CA PRO A 42 -43.97 2.42 -67.94
C PRO A 42 -44.30 3.04 -66.58
N ARG A 43 -45.48 2.72 -66.03
CA ARG A 43 -46.00 3.35 -64.80
C ARG A 43 -46.11 2.40 -63.64
N ASP A 44 -46.52 1.18 -63.92
CA ASP A 44 -46.81 0.17 -62.91
C ASP A 44 -46.50 -1.23 -63.44
N LEU A 45 -46.27 -2.17 -62.52
CA LEU A 45 -45.95 -3.56 -62.82
C LEU A 45 -46.57 -4.51 -61.79
N GLU A 46 -46.94 -5.71 -62.22
CA GLU A 46 -47.53 -6.73 -61.35
C GLU A 46 -47.25 -8.13 -61.91
N PHE A 47 -46.98 -9.12 -61.05
CA PHE A 47 -46.82 -10.51 -61.48
C PHE A 47 -48.17 -11.22 -61.63
N HIS A 48 -48.30 -12.05 -62.66
CA HIS A 48 -49.55 -12.76 -62.94
C HIS A 48 -49.86 -13.79 -61.82
N PRO A 49 -50.96 -13.67 -61.03
CA PRO A 49 -51.12 -14.41 -59.77
C PRO A 49 -51.26 -15.93 -59.88
N ASN A 50 -51.47 -16.47 -61.09
CA ASN A 50 -51.45 -17.90 -61.33
C ASN A 50 -50.04 -18.47 -61.05
N SER A 51 -49.91 -19.28 -59.99
CA SER A 51 -48.64 -19.88 -59.55
C SER A 51 -47.99 -20.87 -60.54
N ALA A 52 -48.64 -21.18 -61.66
CA ALA A 52 -48.01 -21.87 -62.80
C ALA A 52 -47.30 -20.90 -63.80
N ARG A 53 -47.47 -19.59 -63.64
CA ARG A 53 -46.92 -18.49 -64.45
C ARG A 53 -46.12 -17.47 -63.59
N PRO A 54 -45.36 -17.86 -62.53
CA PRO A 54 -44.83 -16.90 -61.55
C PRO A 54 -43.81 -15.90 -62.13
N TYR A 55 -43.11 -16.27 -63.20
CA TYR A 55 -42.19 -15.39 -63.94
C TYR A 55 -42.88 -14.69 -65.13
N GLU A 56 -44.18 -14.42 -65.06
CA GLU A 56 -44.87 -13.61 -66.08
C GLU A 56 -45.27 -12.24 -65.50
N LEU A 57 -44.55 -11.20 -65.92
CA LEU A 57 -44.73 -9.83 -65.45
C LEU A 57 -45.55 -9.01 -66.45
N TRP A 58 -46.55 -8.28 -65.96
CA TRP A 58 -47.37 -7.36 -66.74
C TRP A 58 -47.00 -5.91 -66.39
N VAL A 59 -46.80 -5.05 -67.39
CA VAL A 59 -46.29 -3.67 -67.20
C VAL A 59 -47.11 -2.69 -68.04
N VAL A 60 -47.75 -1.70 -67.40
CA VAL A 60 -48.62 -0.72 -68.09
C VAL A 60 -47.82 0.48 -68.61
N ASN A 61 -48.11 0.91 -69.85
CA ASN A 61 -47.34 1.93 -70.57
C ASN A 61 -48.21 3.17 -70.89
N ARG A 62 -48.03 4.25 -70.13
CA ARG A 62 -48.85 5.48 -70.29
C ARG A 62 -48.75 6.10 -71.68
N ALA A 63 -47.60 5.99 -72.35
CA ALA A 63 -47.38 6.66 -73.63
C ALA A 63 -47.88 5.86 -74.85
N THR A 64 -48.47 4.67 -74.65
CA THR A 64 -49.03 3.82 -75.71
C THR A 64 -50.39 3.19 -75.37
N ASP A 65 -50.96 3.48 -74.19
CA ASP A 65 -52.25 2.94 -73.73
C ASP A 65 -52.29 1.40 -73.86
N SER A 66 -51.19 0.75 -73.44
CA SER A 66 -50.93 -0.66 -73.71
C SER A 66 -50.11 -1.35 -72.63
N ILE A 67 -50.23 -2.68 -72.55
CA ILE A 67 -49.52 -3.50 -71.57
C ILE A 67 -48.41 -4.30 -72.26
N THR A 68 -47.20 -4.24 -71.70
CA THR A 68 -46.10 -5.12 -72.06
C THR A 68 -46.09 -6.31 -71.11
N ILE A 69 -46.18 -7.51 -71.67
CA ILE A 69 -46.22 -8.78 -70.95
C ILE A 69 -44.91 -9.51 -71.21
N ILE A 70 -44.19 -9.83 -70.14
CA ILE A 70 -42.84 -10.41 -70.16
C ILE A 70 -42.93 -11.82 -69.57
N SER A 71 -42.85 -12.84 -70.43
CA SER A 71 -42.83 -14.24 -70.01
C SER A 71 -41.39 -14.69 -69.72
N ASN A 72 -41.19 -15.43 -68.63
CA ASN A 72 -39.89 -15.80 -68.07
C ASN A 72 -39.03 -14.57 -67.69
N ALA A 73 -39.65 -13.58 -67.04
CA ALA A 73 -39.00 -12.34 -66.58
C ALA A 73 -37.77 -12.65 -65.69
N GLY A 74 -36.62 -12.09 -66.04
CA GLY A 74 -35.36 -12.30 -65.34
C GLY A 74 -34.78 -13.73 -65.43
N GLN A 75 -35.28 -14.56 -66.35
CA GLN A 75 -34.93 -15.97 -66.51
C GLN A 75 -34.38 -16.29 -67.90
N SER A 76 -33.68 -17.44 -68.03
CA SER A 76 -33.18 -17.90 -69.33
C SER A 76 -34.33 -18.22 -70.29
N GLY A 77 -34.39 -17.53 -71.43
CA GLY A 77 -35.53 -17.65 -72.34
C GLY A 77 -36.67 -16.67 -72.07
N GLN A 78 -36.37 -15.52 -71.45
CA GLN A 78 -37.26 -14.35 -71.43
C GLN A 78 -37.75 -13.98 -72.83
N SER A 79 -39.02 -13.61 -72.94
CA SER A 79 -39.61 -13.01 -74.15
C SER A 79 -40.73 -12.05 -73.81
N SER A 80 -40.94 -11.04 -74.65
CA SER A 80 -41.90 -9.96 -74.43
C SER A 80 -42.90 -9.81 -75.57
N GLN A 81 -44.12 -9.38 -75.24
CA GLN A 81 -45.18 -8.99 -76.19
C GLN A 81 -45.87 -7.72 -75.68
N ASN A 82 -46.26 -6.81 -76.56
CA ASN A 82 -47.11 -5.67 -76.21
C ASN A 82 -48.55 -5.92 -76.69
N ARG A 83 -49.52 -5.55 -75.86
CA ARG A 83 -50.96 -5.71 -76.07
C ARG A 83 -51.63 -4.34 -75.93
N GLN A 84 -52.14 -3.82 -77.03
CA GLN A 84 -52.87 -2.55 -77.11
C GLN A 84 -54.28 -2.84 -77.59
N ASP A 85 -55.30 -2.42 -76.83
CA ASP A 85 -56.70 -2.61 -77.21
C ASP A 85 -57.16 -1.56 -78.23
N ALA A 86 -57.98 -1.96 -79.20
CA ALA A 86 -58.56 -1.10 -80.23
C ALA A 86 -59.41 0.06 -79.67
N TYR A 87 -59.90 -0.04 -78.43
CA TYR A 87 -60.65 0.99 -77.69
C TYR A 87 -59.87 1.53 -76.48
N GLY A 88 -58.57 1.20 -76.35
CA GLY A 88 -57.68 1.68 -75.29
C GLY A 88 -57.64 3.21 -75.16
N TYR A 89 -57.95 3.95 -76.23
CA TYR A 89 -58.09 5.42 -76.20
C TYR A 89 -59.18 5.96 -75.28
N HIS A 90 -60.05 5.09 -74.73
CA HIS A 90 -61.01 5.43 -73.68
C HIS A 90 -60.77 4.59 -72.43
N PHE A 91 -60.68 3.26 -72.57
CA PHE A 91 -60.59 2.33 -71.44
C PHE A 91 -59.18 2.24 -70.81
N MET A 92 -58.13 2.74 -71.46
CA MET A 92 -56.73 2.64 -71.03
C MET A 92 -55.92 3.95 -71.30
N GLU A 93 -56.60 5.06 -71.61
CA GLU A 93 -55.97 6.34 -71.97
C GLU A 93 -55.10 6.87 -70.83
N GLU A 94 -53.82 7.09 -71.10
CA GLU A 94 -52.82 7.44 -70.10
C GLU A 94 -52.81 6.52 -68.86
N VAL A 95 -52.90 5.19 -69.07
CA VAL A 95 -52.86 4.18 -67.99
C VAL A 95 -51.70 4.40 -67.00
N GLY A 96 -52.06 4.51 -65.72
CA GLY A 96 -51.18 4.86 -64.61
C GLY A 96 -50.95 3.72 -63.61
N ALA A 97 -51.89 2.79 -63.44
CA ALA A 97 -51.78 1.68 -62.50
C ALA A 97 -52.54 0.41 -62.96
N ILE A 98 -52.17 -0.74 -62.40
CA ILE A 98 -52.81 -2.05 -62.59
C ILE A 98 -53.09 -2.72 -61.23
N ALA A 99 -54.11 -3.59 -61.18
CA ALA A 99 -54.29 -4.55 -60.09
C ALA A 99 -54.97 -5.81 -60.61
N PHE A 100 -54.36 -6.99 -60.42
CA PHE A 100 -54.97 -8.28 -60.68
C PHE A 100 -56.05 -8.58 -59.62
N GLY A 101 -57.15 -9.13 -60.09
CA GLY A 101 -58.30 -9.48 -59.27
C GLY A 101 -58.35 -10.96 -58.90
N GLN A 102 -59.57 -11.47 -58.75
CA GLN A 102 -59.80 -12.89 -58.49
C GLN A 102 -59.49 -13.77 -59.73
N SER A 103 -59.30 -15.07 -59.49
CA SER A 103 -59.28 -16.06 -60.57
C SER A 103 -60.65 -16.17 -61.24
N HIS A 104 -60.68 -16.33 -62.57
CA HIS A 104 -61.90 -16.45 -63.35
C HIS A 104 -61.88 -17.69 -64.26
N SER A 105 -63.00 -18.41 -64.32
CA SER A 105 -63.09 -19.70 -65.01
C SER A 105 -62.91 -19.65 -66.53
N GLU A 106 -63.09 -18.47 -67.14
CA GLU A 106 -62.87 -18.24 -68.57
C GLU A 106 -61.60 -17.43 -68.85
N PHE A 107 -61.26 -16.48 -67.97
CA PHE A 107 -60.19 -15.50 -68.21
C PHE A 107 -58.87 -15.81 -67.47
N ASP A 108 -58.73 -16.97 -66.82
CA ASP A 108 -57.65 -17.34 -65.85
C ASP A 108 -57.73 -16.46 -64.58
N TYR A 109 -57.52 -15.16 -64.74
CA TYR A 109 -57.76 -14.10 -63.75
C TYR A 109 -58.50 -12.93 -64.42
N ILE A 110 -59.02 -12.01 -63.64
CA ILE A 110 -59.34 -10.64 -64.11
C ILE A 110 -58.27 -9.68 -63.63
N PHE A 111 -58.19 -8.49 -64.22
CA PHE A 111 -57.47 -7.35 -63.67
C PHE A 111 -58.23 -6.05 -63.94
N ALA A 112 -57.87 -4.97 -63.26
CA ALA A 112 -58.38 -3.63 -63.55
C ALA A 112 -57.23 -2.62 -63.68
N THR A 113 -57.51 -1.49 -64.34
CA THR A 113 -56.54 -0.41 -64.57
C THR A 113 -57.07 0.94 -64.11
N ALA A 114 -56.16 1.83 -63.69
CA ALA A 114 -56.43 3.25 -63.49
C ALA A 114 -55.79 4.11 -64.59
N GLN A 115 -56.46 5.20 -64.97
CA GLN A 115 -56.19 6.00 -66.16
C GLN A 115 -55.99 7.47 -65.77
N GLU A 116 -54.80 8.04 -65.99
CA GLU A 116 -54.42 9.36 -65.45
C GLU A 116 -55.04 10.56 -66.21
N THR A 117 -56.19 10.34 -66.85
CA THR A 117 -56.86 11.20 -67.84
C THR A 117 -58.24 11.71 -67.39
N ARG A 118 -58.75 12.71 -68.12
CA ARG A 118 -60.11 13.26 -68.00
C ARG A 118 -61.03 12.89 -69.18
N ASN A 119 -60.72 11.77 -69.83
CA ASN A 119 -61.29 11.28 -71.09
C ASN A 119 -61.17 12.31 -72.22
N THR A 120 -60.06 12.25 -72.96
CA THR A 120 -59.79 13.11 -74.12
C THR A 120 -59.81 12.34 -75.44
N TYR A 121 -60.04 11.03 -75.38
CA TYR A 121 -60.00 10.11 -76.52
C TYR A 121 -58.65 10.18 -77.26
N ASN A 122 -57.54 10.14 -76.53
CA ASN A 122 -56.16 10.40 -76.99
C ASN A 122 -56.02 11.77 -77.69
N GLY A 123 -56.56 12.81 -77.07
CA GLY A 123 -56.55 14.19 -77.57
C GLY A 123 -57.49 14.45 -78.76
N GLN A 124 -58.41 13.54 -79.07
CA GLN A 124 -59.39 13.71 -80.15
C GLN A 124 -60.57 14.63 -79.75
N SER A 125 -60.81 14.88 -78.46
CA SER A 125 -61.86 15.80 -77.98
C SER A 125 -61.46 16.59 -76.72
N ASP A 126 -62.26 17.60 -76.39
CA ASP A 126 -62.15 18.32 -75.11
C ASP A 126 -62.47 17.37 -73.93
N PRO A 127 -61.76 17.47 -72.78
CA PRO A 127 -61.97 16.61 -71.62
C PRO A 127 -63.40 16.63 -71.07
N ASN A 128 -64.04 15.46 -70.98
CA ASN A 128 -65.46 15.34 -70.58
C ASN A 128 -65.69 14.80 -69.15
N ASN A 129 -64.63 14.40 -68.42
CA ASN A 129 -64.66 13.76 -67.08
C ASN A 129 -65.34 12.37 -67.01
N PHE A 130 -65.68 11.74 -68.13
CA PHE A 130 -66.29 10.41 -68.16
C PHE A 130 -65.19 9.34 -68.09
N MET A 131 -64.61 9.16 -66.89
CA MET A 131 -63.58 8.16 -66.56
C MET A 131 -63.84 7.51 -65.19
N GLY A 132 -63.21 6.36 -64.99
CA GLY A 132 -63.04 5.60 -63.76
C GLY A 132 -62.35 4.27 -64.12
N PRO A 133 -62.28 3.28 -63.20
CA PRO A 133 -61.58 2.03 -63.46
C PRO A 133 -62.24 1.22 -64.58
N ALA A 134 -61.40 0.54 -65.37
CA ALA A 134 -61.83 -0.42 -66.38
C ALA A 134 -61.31 -1.82 -66.03
N MET A 135 -62.13 -2.84 -66.22
CA MET A 135 -61.86 -4.24 -65.90
C MET A 135 -61.59 -5.05 -67.18
N TRP A 136 -60.69 -6.04 -67.09
CA TRP A 136 -60.09 -6.75 -68.23
C TRP A 136 -59.85 -8.24 -67.93
N PRO A 137 -59.79 -9.10 -68.96
CA PRO A 137 -59.45 -10.51 -68.79
C PRO A 137 -57.92 -10.71 -68.71
N GLY A 138 -57.42 -11.48 -67.75
CA GLY A 138 -55.98 -11.81 -67.62
C GLY A 138 -55.47 -12.84 -68.65
N SER A 139 -56.38 -13.49 -69.39
CA SER A 139 -56.02 -14.51 -70.37
C SER A 139 -55.53 -13.92 -71.68
N LEU A 140 -54.35 -14.38 -72.11
CA LEU A 140 -53.67 -14.00 -73.34
C LEU A 140 -54.45 -14.33 -74.63
N SER A 141 -55.54 -15.12 -74.56
CA SER A 141 -56.45 -15.39 -75.68
C SER A 141 -57.57 -14.36 -75.84
N HIS A 142 -57.89 -13.59 -74.80
CA HIS A 142 -58.99 -12.60 -74.80
C HIS A 142 -58.45 -11.16 -74.83
N PHE A 143 -57.45 -10.86 -73.98
CA PHE A 143 -56.94 -9.50 -73.81
C PHE A 143 -56.24 -8.94 -75.06
N ALA A 144 -56.74 -7.80 -75.55
CA ALA A 144 -56.40 -7.19 -76.83
C ALA A 144 -56.52 -8.15 -78.03
N MET A 145 -57.40 -9.16 -77.95
CA MET A 145 -57.65 -10.15 -79.01
C MET A 145 -59.11 -10.15 -79.47
N GLU A 146 -60.07 -10.00 -78.55
CA GLU A 146 -61.50 -10.03 -78.87
C GLU A 146 -62.06 -8.63 -79.19
N ASN A 147 -63.07 -8.57 -80.07
CA ASN A 147 -63.69 -7.34 -80.61
C ASN A 147 -62.77 -6.26 -81.24
N GLN A 148 -61.49 -6.56 -81.51
CA GLN A 148 -60.50 -5.60 -82.03
C GLN A 148 -60.76 -5.08 -83.48
N GLY A 149 -61.95 -5.31 -84.04
CA GLY A 149 -62.30 -5.01 -85.43
C GLY A 149 -63.45 -4.02 -85.55
N ALA A 150 -63.40 -3.17 -86.58
CA ALA A 150 -64.44 -2.17 -86.83
C ALA A 150 -65.83 -2.82 -87.01
N GLY A 151 -66.71 -2.61 -86.03
CA GLY A 151 -68.06 -3.21 -85.97
C GLY A 151 -68.18 -4.48 -85.12
N GLY A 152 -67.15 -4.83 -84.34
CA GLY A 152 -67.30 -5.64 -83.12
C GLY A 152 -67.82 -4.82 -81.94
N GLY A 153 -67.76 -5.39 -80.74
CA GLY A 153 -67.99 -4.67 -79.48
C GLY A 153 -66.88 -3.66 -79.13
N LEU A 154 -66.94 -3.09 -77.93
CA LEU A 154 -65.99 -2.09 -77.41
C LEU A 154 -64.67 -2.73 -76.92
N GLY A 155 -64.01 -3.51 -77.77
CA GLY A 155 -62.72 -4.14 -77.46
C GLY A 155 -62.81 -5.31 -76.49
N SER A 156 -61.72 -5.56 -75.77
CA SER A 156 -61.57 -6.71 -74.86
C SER A 156 -61.86 -6.40 -73.39
N HIS A 157 -62.34 -5.20 -73.07
CA HIS A 157 -62.73 -4.83 -71.71
C HIS A 157 -64.00 -5.59 -71.26
N LEU A 158 -64.12 -5.85 -69.96
CA LEU A 158 -65.20 -6.62 -69.33
C LEU A 158 -66.26 -5.74 -68.66
N ASP A 159 -65.86 -4.56 -68.20
CA ASP A 159 -66.69 -3.52 -67.59
C ASP A 159 -65.87 -2.21 -67.45
N MET A 160 -66.53 -1.06 -67.37
CA MET A 160 -65.93 0.22 -66.97
C MET A 160 -66.94 1.07 -66.20
N LEU A 161 -66.60 1.40 -64.95
CA LEU A 161 -67.37 2.31 -64.11
C LEU A 161 -66.74 3.70 -64.12
N HIS A 162 -67.60 4.72 -64.08
CA HIS A 162 -67.21 6.11 -64.28
C HIS A 162 -67.04 6.83 -62.93
N GLU A 163 -67.22 8.14 -62.85
CA GLU A 163 -67.13 8.98 -61.63
C GLU A 163 -65.76 9.42 -61.12
N SER A 164 -64.63 8.85 -61.58
CA SER A 164 -63.29 9.18 -61.05
C SER A 164 -62.21 9.44 -62.13
N PRO A 165 -62.11 10.68 -62.64
CA PRO A 165 -61.05 11.10 -63.56
C PRO A 165 -59.67 11.23 -62.89
N ASN A 166 -58.61 11.24 -63.70
CA ASN A 166 -57.21 11.22 -63.25
C ASN A 166 -56.93 10.09 -62.24
N GLY A 167 -57.23 8.84 -62.60
CA GLY A 167 -56.95 7.68 -61.76
C GLY A 167 -55.46 7.59 -61.43
N MET A 168 -55.13 7.70 -60.14
CA MET A 168 -53.75 7.73 -59.65
C MET A 168 -53.23 6.37 -59.20
N GLY A 169 -54.12 5.43 -58.89
CA GLY A 169 -53.79 4.13 -58.31
C GLY A 169 -55.03 3.29 -58.15
N ILE A 170 -54.85 1.96 -58.15
CA ILE A 170 -55.91 0.97 -57.99
C ILE A 170 -55.38 -0.19 -57.13
N ALA A 171 -56.25 -0.82 -56.35
CA ALA A 171 -55.92 -2.04 -55.60
C ALA A 171 -57.12 -2.98 -55.60
N HIS A 172 -56.90 -4.29 -55.77
CA HIS A 172 -57.98 -5.27 -55.71
C HIS A 172 -58.48 -5.48 -54.29
N ASP A 173 -59.78 -5.37 -54.09
CA ASP A 173 -60.45 -5.70 -52.84
C ASP A 173 -60.82 -7.19 -52.83
N SER A 174 -61.98 -7.53 -53.38
CA SER A 174 -62.56 -8.87 -53.37
C SER A 174 -63.52 -9.02 -54.55
N GLY A 175 -63.66 -10.23 -55.09
CA GLY A 175 -64.55 -10.45 -56.24
C GLY A 175 -64.17 -9.55 -57.43
N ASN A 176 -65.16 -8.84 -57.98
CA ASN A 176 -65.00 -7.79 -59.00
C ASN A 176 -65.02 -6.38 -58.35
N ALA A 177 -64.36 -6.20 -57.19
CA ALA A 177 -64.28 -4.93 -56.47
C ALA A 177 -62.85 -4.42 -56.31
N TYR A 178 -62.69 -3.11 -56.38
CA TYR A 178 -61.39 -2.42 -56.38
C TYR A 178 -61.48 -1.09 -55.63
N TRP A 179 -60.43 -0.75 -54.90
CA TRP A 179 -60.17 0.59 -54.38
C TRP A 179 -59.49 1.43 -55.45
N TYR A 180 -59.85 2.71 -55.55
CA TYR A 180 -59.39 3.62 -56.60
C TYR A 180 -59.07 5.02 -56.06
N ASN A 181 -57.93 5.57 -56.48
CA ASN A 181 -57.42 6.88 -56.07
C ASN A 181 -57.83 7.95 -57.11
N ASP A 182 -58.84 8.76 -56.79
CA ASP A 182 -59.39 9.80 -57.69
C ASP A 182 -58.57 11.10 -57.61
N GLY A 183 -57.67 11.29 -58.57
CA GLY A 183 -56.84 12.49 -58.69
C GLY A 183 -57.51 13.69 -59.37
N TYR A 184 -58.84 13.72 -59.49
CA TYR A 184 -59.60 14.88 -59.97
C TYR A 184 -60.46 15.52 -58.88
N TYR A 185 -61.11 14.70 -58.06
CA TYR A 185 -61.83 15.16 -56.87
C TYR A 185 -60.98 15.07 -55.58
N GLU A 186 -59.82 14.40 -55.62
CA GLU A 186 -58.92 14.16 -54.48
C GLU A 186 -59.60 13.38 -53.34
N GLU A 187 -60.16 12.21 -53.69
CA GLU A 187 -60.92 11.33 -52.79
C GLU A 187 -60.56 9.84 -53.01
N LEU A 188 -60.66 9.01 -51.97
CA LEU A 188 -60.66 7.55 -52.13
C LEU A 188 -62.06 7.07 -52.57
N VAL A 189 -62.11 6.15 -53.52
CA VAL A 189 -63.36 5.58 -54.05
C VAL A 189 -63.30 4.06 -54.08
N PHE A 190 -64.34 3.40 -53.59
CA PHE A 190 -64.55 1.96 -53.73
C PHE A 190 -65.49 1.71 -54.92
N TYR A 191 -65.06 0.83 -55.81
CA TYR A 191 -65.81 0.36 -56.97
C TYR A 191 -66.13 -1.12 -56.81
N ASN A 192 -67.33 -1.51 -57.23
CA ASN A 192 -67.67 -2.92 -57.42
C ASN A 192 -68.52 -3.05 -58.69
N PHE A 193 -67.94 -3.76 -59.67
CA PHE A 193 -68.49 -4.01 -61.00
C PHE A 193 -69.66 -5.02 -61.00
N GLN A 194 -69.96 -5.65 -59.86
CA GLN A 194 -71.00 -6.70 -59.76
C GLN A 194 -70.84 -7.79 -60.84
N SER A 195 -71.71 -7.83 -61.87
CA SER A 195 -71.62 -8.76 -63.00
C SER A 195 -70.96 -8.09 -64.20
N ASP A 196 -69.83 -8.62 -64.66
CA ASP A 196 -69.26 -8.18 -65.93
C ASP A 196 -70.18 -8.48 -67.13
N HIS A 197 -69.97 -7.75 -68.23
CA HIS A 197 -70.80 -7.82 -69.43
C HIS A 197 -70.20 -8.67 -70.56
N ASP A 198 -69.21 -9.53 -70.25
CA ASP A 198 -68.34 -10.23 -71.23
C ASP A 198 -67.55 -9.23 -72.12
N THR A 199 -66.66 -9.72 -72.99
CA THR A 199 -65.76 -8.82 -73.74
C THR A 199 -66.51 -7.87 -74.67
N GLY A 200 -66.29 -6.56 -74.49
CA GLY A 200 -66.74 -5.50 -75.39
C GLY A 200 -68.23 -5.17 -75.37
N GLY A 201 -68.92 -5.46 -74.26
CA GLY A 201 -70.27 -4.96 -73.98
C GLY A 201 -70.34 -3.44 -73.70
N GLU A 202 -71.47 -3.00 -73.14
CA GLU A 202 -71.75 -1.61 -72.74
C GLU A 202 -72.56 -1.50 -71.42
N ASP A 203 -73.00 -2.62 -70.84
CA ASP A 203 -74.00 -2.68 -69.75
C ASP A 203 -73.35 -2.71 -68.37
N HIS A 204 -73.49 -1.63 -67.61
CA HIS A 204 -72.90 -1.43 -66.27
C HIS A 204 -73.94 -0.90 -65.25
N ASP A 205 -75.22 -1.15 -65.53
CA ASP A 205 -76.38 -0.66 -64.76
C ASP A 205 -76.44 -1.21 -63.31
N ASP A 206 -75.77 -2.32 -62.98
CA ASP A 206 -75.69 -2.87 -61.62
C ASP A 206 -74.47 -2.37 -60.80
N GLY A 207 -73.63 -1.51 -61.39
CA GLY A 207 -72.43 -0.96 -60.78
C GLY A 207 -72.65 -0.23 -59.44
N ILE A 208 -71.71 -0.43 -58.51
CA ILE A 208 -71.69 0.17 -57.17
C ILE A 208 -70.45 1.07 -57.02
N VAL A 209 -70.66 2.33 -56.67
CA VAL A 209 -69.61 3.33 -56.49
C VAL A 209 -69.79 4.07 -55.15
N ARG A 210 -68.77 4.03 -54.29
CA ARG A 210 -68.80 4.60 -52.93
C ARG A 210 -67.60 5.52 -52.69
N ARG A 211 -67.87 6.79 -52.40
CA ARG A 211 -66.85 7.85 -52.26
C ARG A 211 -66.56 8.14 -50.79
N TYR A 212 -65.32 7.94 -50.36
CA TYR A 212 -64.84 8.11 -48.99
C TYR A 212 -64.27 9.52 -48.83
N VAL A 213 -65.18 10.51 -48.85
CA VAL A 213 -64.97 11.98 -48.95
C VAL A 213 -64.24 12.63 -47.75
N GLU A 214 -63.62 11.82 -46.90
CA GLU A 214 -62.79 12.22 -45.76
C GLU A 214 -61.35 11.70 -45.89
N ILE A 215 -61.10 10.76 -46.81
CA ILE A 215 -59.77 10.34 -47.26
C ILE A 215 -59.42 11.21 -48.47
N THR A 216 -58.50 12.17 -48.31
CA THR A 216 -58.12 13.10 -49.38
C THR A 216 -56.67 12.87 -49.86
N PRO A 217 -56.43 11.89 -50.74
CA PRO A 217 -55.14 11.71 -51.40
C PRO A 217 -54.91 12.83 -52.43
N THR A 218 -53.71 13.38 -52.50
CA THR A 218 -53.38 14.52 -53.36
C THR A 218 -52.49 14.13 -54.53
N ARG A 219 -52.67 14.79 -55.68
CA ARG A 219 -52.06 14.39 -56.95
C ARG A 219 -50.80 15.20 -57.31
N SER A 220 -49.69 14.49 -57.54
CA SER A 220 -48.60 14.93 -58.40
C SER A 220 -48.85 14.44 -59.84
N ALA A 221 -49.14 15.35 -60.77
CA ALA A 221 -49.53 14.98 -62.13
C ALA A 221 -48.34 14.39 -62.91
N ASN A 222 -48.55 13.26 -63.59
CA ASN A 222 -47.53 12.39 -64.19
C ASN A 222 -46.68 11.62 -63.16
N THR A 223 -47.14 11.42 -61.92
CA THR A 223 -46.55 10.51 -60.93
C THR A 223 -47.68 9.76 -60.22
N PRO A 224 -48.11 8.58 -60.71
CA PRO A 224 -49.15 7.75 -60.09
C PRO A 224 -48.89 7.47 -58.60
N GLY A 225 -49.97 7.45 -57.82
CA GLY A 225 -49.98 7.17 -56.38
C GLY A 225 -50.64 5.82 -56.16
N HIS A 226 -49.84 4.77 -56.30
CA HIS A 226 -50.25 3.37 -56.23
C HIS A 226 -50.76 3.02 -54.83
N MET A 227 -51.45 1.88 -54.75
CA MET A 227 -52.10 1.41 -53.54
C MET A 227 -51.92 -0.09 -53.41
N ILE A 228 -51.84 -0.60 -52.19
CA ILE A 228 -51.82 -2.05 -51.91
C ILE A 228 -52.73 -2.33 -50.71
N LEU A 229 -53.53 -3.39 -50.80
CA LEU A 229 -54.45 -3.81 -49.75
C LEU A 229 -53.86 -5.00 -48.97
N ASP A 230 -53.58 -4.79 -47.70
CA ASP A 230 -53.39 -5.89 -46.75
C ASP A 230 -54.75 -6.55 -46.48
N LYS A 231 -54.95 -7.71 -47.10
CA LYS A 231 -56.17 -8.53 -46.98
C LYS A 231 -56.21 -9.40 -45.72
N ALA A 232 -55.15 -9.42 -44.93
CA ALA A 232 -55.11 -10.11 -43.64
C ALA A 232 -55.59 -9.19 -42.50
N ASN A 233 -55.18 -7.91 -42.53
CA ASN A 233 -55.55 -6.92 -41.52
C ASN A 233 -56.68 -5.97 -41.94
N GLY A 234 -57.07 -5.94 -43.22
CA GLY A 234 -58.12 -5.03 -43.73
C GLY A 234 -57.64 -3.59 -43.85
N ILE A 235 -56.37 -3.38 -44.24
CA ILE A 235 -55.73 -2.06 -44.30
C ILE A 235 -55.27 -1.75 -45.72
N LEU A 236 -55.85 -0.72 -46.32
CA LEU A 236 -55.43 -0.17 -47.61
C LEU A 236 -54.32 0.87 -47.39
N TYR A 237 -53.14 0.64 -47.97
CA TYR A 237 -52.04 1.61 -48.01
C TYR A 237 -52.07 2.40 -49.32
N ILE A 238 -51.82 3.71 -49.26
CA ILE A 238 -51.93 4.64 -50.40
C ILE A 238 -50.71 5.57 -50.45
N SER A 239 -50.01 5.59 -51.59
CA SER A 239 -48.99 6.61 -51.89
C SER A 239 -49.62 7.96 -52.22
N ASP A 240 -49.62 8.89 -51.27
CA ASP A 240 -50.12 10.26 -51.47
C ASP A 240 -49.02 11.15 -52.06
N THR A 241 -48.92 11.05 -53.39
CA THR A 241 -47.88 11.65 -54.24
C THR A 241 -47.69 13.16 -54.03
N GLY A 242 -48.78 13.92 -53.88
CA GLY A 242 -48.73 15.38 -53.78
C GLY A 242 -48.37 15.89 -52.38
N ALA A 243 -48.63 15.11 -51.34
CA ALA A 243 -48.39 15.47 -49.94
C ALA A 243 -47.13 14.84 -49.34
N GLY A 244 -46.43 13.98 -50.08
CA GLY A 244 -45.17 13.37 -49.62
C GLY A 244 -45.36 12.40 -48.46
N ARG A 245 -46.45 11.62 -48.47
CA ARG A 245 -46.85 10.75 -47.35
C ARG A 245 -47.46 9.43 -47.83
N VAL A 246 -47.58 8.46 -46.94
CA VAL A 246 -48.41 7.26 -47.12
C VAL A 246 -49.61 7.35 -46.19
N LEU A 247 -50.80 7.06 -46.70
CA LEU A 247 -52.02 6.90 -45.90
C LEU A 247 -52.28 5.42 -45.61
N TRP A 248 -52.95 5.15 -44.51
CA TRP A 248 -53.60 3.86 -44.24
C TRP A 248 -55.10 4.08 -44.03
N VAL A 249 -55.93 3.15 -44.49
CA VAL A 249 -57.41 3.19 -44.35
C VAL A 249 -57.92 1.81 -43.96
N ASN A 250 -58.76 1.73 -42.93
CA ASN A 250 -59.42 0.50 -42.52
C ASN A 250 -60.59 0.20 -43.47
N THR A 251 -60.46 -0.83 -44.31
CA THR A 251 -61.49 -1.25 -45.27
C THR A 251 -62.68 -1.94 -44.60
N ASP A 252 -62.44 -2.54 -43.43
CA ASP A 252 -63.38 -3.38 -42.71
C ASP A 252 -64.19 -2.60 -41.64
N ASP A 253 -64.09 -1.26 -41.64
CA ASP A 253 -64.77 -0.40 -40.67
C ASP A 253 -66.29 -0.35 -40.84
N THR A 254 -66.96 -1.25 -40.11
CA THR A 254 -68.41 -1.34 -39.98
C THR A 254 -69.07 -0.17 -39.22
N THR A 255 -68.31 0.79 -38.68
CA THR A 255 -68.86 1.96 -37.95
C THR A 255 -69.18 3.16 -38.86
N THR A 256 -68.78 3.07 -40.13
CA THR A 256 -69.03 4.06 -41.18
C THR A 256 -70.51 4.42 -41.37
N THR A 257 -70.73 5.64 -41.87
CA THR A 257 -72.06 6.14 -42.28
C THR A 257 -72.12 6.29 -43.80
N SER A 258 -73.20 5.79 -44.41
CA SER A 258 -73.44 5.85 -45.86
C SER A 258 -74.65 6.75 -46.17
N THR A 259 -74.47 7.65 -47.14
CA THR A 259 -75.50 8.57 -47.65
C THR A 259 -75.67 8.38 -49.15
N ASN A 260 -76.87 8.03 -49.60
CA ASN A 260 -77.16 7.92 -51.04
C ASN A 260 -77.09 9.30 -51.72
N ILE A 261 -76.26 9.41 -52.76
CA ILE A 261 -76.02 10.65 -53.51
C ILE A 261 -76.37 10.52 -55.01
N MET A 262 -77.26 9.59 -55.37
CA MET A 262 -77.73 9.34 -56.75
C MET A 262 -78.31 10.57 -57.48
N GLY A 263 -78.70 11.61 -56.74
CA GLY A 263 -79.14 12.91 -57.27
C GLY A 263 -78.06 13.99 -57.38
N SER A 264 -76.78 13.65 -57.12
CA SER A 264 -75.66 14.59 -57.16
C SER A 264 -75.32 15.01 -58.59
N SER A 265 -74.83 16.25 -58.73
CA SER A 265 -74.21 16.73 -59.98
C SER A 265 -72.77 16.27 -60.19
N THR A 266 -72.18 15.55 -59.23
CA THR A 266 -70.91 14.83 -59.42
C THR A 266 -71.11 13.53 -60.19
N ARG A 267 -72.34 12.98 -60.20
CA ARG A 267 -72.66 11.72 -60.87
C ARG A 267 -72.69 11.90 -62.40
N MET A 268 -71.78 11.22 -63.08
CA MET A 268 -71.54 11.25 -64.51
C MET A 268 -72.36 10.18 -65.24
N ASP A 269 -72.45 8.98 -64.68
CA ASP A 269 -73.34 7.93 -65.19
C ASP A 269 -74.78 8.10 -64.66
N SER A 270 -75.74 7.75 -65.52
CA SER A 270 -77.15 7.83 -65.22
C SER A 270 -77.73 6.55 -64.60
N THR A 271 -77.13 5.37 -64.81
CA THR A 271 -77.80 4.08 -64.58
C THR A 271 -77.33 3.27 -63.37
N LEU A 272 -76.11 3.48 -62.84
CA LEU A 272 -75.56 2.85 -61.60
C LEU A 272 -76.61 2.39 -60.58
N ALA A 273 -76.45 1.19 -60.02
CA ALA A 273 -77.31 0.72 -58.92
C ALA A 273 -77.04 1.45 -57.59
N GLU A 274 -75.79 1.82 -57.29
CA GLU A 274 -75.44 2.58 -56.09
C GLU A 274 -74.41 3.68 -56.38
N TYR A 275 -74.74 4.91 -55.96
CA TYR A 275 -73.78 6.01 -55.80
C TYR A 275 -73.95 6.59 -54.39
N SER A 276 -72.95 6.43 -53.54
CA SER A 276 -73.00 6.76 -52.10
C SER A 276 -71.78 7.55 -51.61
N GLU A 277 -72.02 8.47 -50.69
CA GLU A 277 -71.01 9.17 -49.88
C GLU A 277 -70.81 8.41 -48.56
N ILE A 278 -69.56 8.06 -48.24
CA ILE A 278 -69.16 7.35 -47.01
C ILE A 278 -68.36 8.28 -46.10
N ARG A 279 -68.67 8.29 -44.80
CA ARG A 279 -68.01 9.10 -43.76
C ARG A 279 -67.81 8.34 -42.47
N GLY A 280 -66.82 8.78 -41.69
CA GLY A 280 -66.49 8.21 -40.38
C GLY A 280 -65.74 6.89 -40.45
N VAL A 281 -64.99 6.65 -41.53
CA VAL A 281 -64.05 5.53 -41.65
C VAL A 281 -62.82 5.80 -40.79
N GLU A 282 -62.26 4.76 -40.18
CA GLU A 282 -60.97 4.81 -39.49
C GLU A 282 -59.81 4.87 -40.50
N TRP A 283 -58.96 5.90 -40.38
CA TRP A 283 -57.80 6.11 -41.25
C TRP A 283 -56.70 6.92 -40.56
N GLY A 284 -55.51 6.95 -41.15
CA GLY A 284 -54.39 7.74 -40.68
C GLY A 284 -53.30 7.98 -41.71
N VAL A 285 -52.18 8.51 -41.22
CA VAL A 285 -50.95 8.74 -42.00
C VAL A 285 -49.89 7.81 -41.45
N LEU A 286 -49.35 6.93 -42.30
CA LEU A 286 -48.37 5.91 -41.91
C LEU A 286 -46.94 6.47 -41.91
N ALA A 287 -46.56 7.16 -42.99
CA ALA A 287 -45.24 7.74 -43.20
C ALA A 287 -45.36 9.14 -43.82
N THR A 288 -44.36 10.00 -43.64
CA THR A 288 -44.32 11.38 -44.19
C THR A 288 -42.92 11.76 -44.66
N THR A 289 -42.77 12.95 -45.27
CA THR A 289 -41.52 13.54 -45.79
C THR A 289 -40.87 12.78 -46.95
N LEU A 290 -41.64 11.93 -47.64
CA LEU A 290 -41.21 11.19 -48.83
C LEU A 290 -41.21 12.08 -50.08
N SER A 291 -40.20 11.93 -50.94
CA SER A 291 -40.05 12.73 -52.16
C SER A 291 -40.95 12.19 -53.29
N SER A 292 -42.21 12.65 -53.31
CA SER A 292 -43.26 12.18 -54.23
C SER A 292 -43.39 10.65 -54.24
N PRO A 293 -43.90 10.03 -53.15
CA PRO A 293 -44.07 8.59 -53.08
C PRO A 293 -45.00 8.12 -54.20
N SER A 294 -44.67 7.01 -54.87
CA SER A 294 -45.37 6.57 -56.08
C SER A 294 -45.76 5.09 -56.01
N GLY A 295 -44.84 4.16 -56.30
CA GLY A 295 -45.07 2.73 -56.14
C GLY A 295 -45.07 2.31 -54.68
N ILE A 296 -45.84 1.26 -54.40
CA ILE A 296 -45.99 0.70 -53.06
C ILE A 296 -46.15 -0.81 -53.19
N ALA A 297 -45.44 -1.58 -52.37
CA ALA A 297 -45.51 -3.04 -52.35
C ALA A 297 -45.44 -3.54 -50.90
N LEU A 298 -46.03 -4.70 -50.64
CA LEU A 298 -46.13 -5.30 -49.30
C LEU A 298 -45.59 -6.73 -49.35
N HIS A 299 -44.68 -7.07 -48.43
CA HIS A 299 -44.17 -8.44 -48.27
C HIS A 299 -43.98 -8.75 -46.79
N GLY A 300 -44.69 -9.77 -46.29
CA GLY A 300 -44.84 -9.97 -44.85
C GLY A 300 -45.42 -8.71 -44.19
N ASP A 301 -44.82 -8.31 -43.07
CA ASP A 301 -45.13 -7.05 -42.38
C ASP A 301 -44.28 -5.87 -42.92
N THR A 302 -43.50 -6.03 -43.99
CA THR A 302 -42.65 -4.97 -44.56
C THR A 302 -43.33 -4.25 -45.73
N LEU A 303 -43.51 -2.93 -45.60
CA LEU A 303 -44.05 -2.06 -46.64
C LEU A 303 -42.94 -1.29 -47.36
N PHE A 304 -42.84 -1.48 -48.67
CA PHE A 304 -41.90 -0.80 -49.57
C PHE A 304 -42.57 0.37 -50.28
N VAL A 305 -41.88 1.52 -50.34
CA VAL A 305 -42.40 2.74 -50.97
C VAL A 305 -41.33 3.38 -51.85
N SER A 306 -41.62 3.57 -53.15
CA SER A 306 -40.70 4.24 -54.07
C SER A 306 -40.89 5.76 -54.06
N GLN A 307 -39.78 6.49 -54.12
CA GLN A 307 -39.77 7.95 -54.09
C GLN A 307 -39.41 8.51 -55.48
N ASN A 308 -40.45 8.84 -56.26
CA ASN A 308 -40.30 9.28 -57.66
C ASN A 308 -39.46 10.57 -57.79
N GLY A 309 -39.48 11.42 -56.77
CA GLY A 309 -38.79 12.71 -56.75
C GLY A 309 -37.32 12.67 -56.34
N ASN A 310 -36.74 11.52 -56.00
CA ASN A 310 -35.30 11.40 -55.69
C ASN A 310 -34.65 10.06 -56.09
N GLY A 311 -35.39 9.04 -56.53
CA GLY A 311 -34.80 7.77 -56.96
C GLY A 311 -34.51 6.77 -55.83
N LYS A 312 -35.04 7.01 -54.64
CA LYS A 312 -34.89 6.13 -53.47
C LYS A 312 -36.05 5.14 -53.32
N ILE A 313 -35.80 4.05 -52.62
CA ILE A 313 -36.84 3.16 -52.09
C ILE A 313 -36.68 3.09 -50.57
N SER A 314 -37.79 3.24 -49.84
CA SER A 314 -37.83 3.15 -48.37
C SER A 314 -38.63 1.92 -47.93
N ALA A 315 -38.12 1.21 -46.93
CA ALA A 315 -38.81 0.09 -46.28
C ALA A 315 -39.28 0.48 -44.88
N PHE A 316 -40.47 0.01 -44.50
CA PHE A 316 -41.10 0.25 -43.22
C PHE A 316 -41.63 -1.06 -42.62
N ASP A 317 -41.28 -1.31 -41.37
CA ASP A 317 -41.81 -2.40 -40.54
C ASP A 317 -43.19 -1.99 -40.02
N LEU A 318 -44.24 -2.75 -40.35
CA LEU A 318 -45.61 -2.48 -39.94
C LEU A 318 -45.87 -3.02 -38.52
N ALA A 319 -46.51 -2.20 -37.69
CA ALA A 319 -47.11 -2.71 -36.46
C ALA A 319 -48.19 -3.75 -36.78
N THR A 320 -48.43 -4.71 -35.89
CA THR A 320 -49.36 -5.85 -36.06
C THR A 320 -50.85 -5.46 -36.24
N ASP A 321 -51.19 -4.17 -36.25
CA ASP A 321 -52.52 -3.66 -36.59
C ASP A 321 -52.59 -2.92 -37.95
N GLY A 322 -51.44 -2.77 -38.64
CA GLY A 322 -51.27 -2.04 -39.90
C GLY A 322 -51.40 -0.50 -39.79
N LYS A 323 -51.55 0.07 -38.60
CA LYS A 323 -51.93 1.49 -38.40
C LYS A 323 -50.76 2.39 -38.01
N SER A 324 -49.58 1.81 -37.83
CA SER A 324 -48.33 2.53 -37.61
C SER A 324 -47.17 1.72 -38.18
N ALA A 325 -46.05 2.38 -38.47
CA ALA A 325 -44.88 1.72 -39.01
C ALA A 325 -43.58 2.36 -38.52
N THR A 326 -42.54 1.55 -38.37
CA THR A 326 -41.17 1.96 -38.06
C THR A 326 -40.37 2.09 -39.36
N HIS A 327 -39.63 3.17 -39.56
CA HIS A 327 -38.72 3.27 -40.71
C HIS A 327 -37.50 2.37 -40.48
N MET A 328 -37.23 1.45 -41.42
CA MET A 328 -36.09 0.51 -41.34
C MET A 328 -34.87 1.07 -42.09
N GLN A 329 -34.96 1.07 -43.42
CA GLN A 329 -33.85 1.38 -44.32
C GLN A 329 -34.35 2.22 -45.50
N THR A 330 -33.48 3.01 -46.12
CA THR A 330 -33.78 3.69 -47.39
C THR A 330 -32.56 3.59 -48.29
N VAL A 331 -32.74 3.01 -49.47
CA VAL A 331 -31.66 2.77 -50.44
C VAL A 331 -31.74 3.75 -51.61
N ASP A 332 -30.58 4.11 -52.15
CA ASP A 332 -30.47 4.83 -53.42
C ASP A 332 -30.45 3.85 -54.59
N THR A 333 -31.08 4.21 -55.71
CA THR A 333 -30.97 3.47 -56.97
C THR A 333 -30.34 4.37 -58.06
N ASN A 334 -29.95 3.77 -59.17
CA ASN A 334 -29.52 4.45 -60.39
C ASN A 334 -30.71 5.01 -61.21
N ALA A 335 -31.96 4.82 -60.76
CA ALA A 335 -33.15 5.42 -61.37
C ALA A 335 -33.48 6.78 -60.76
N ASN A 336 -33.99 7.71 -61.58
CA ASN A 336 -34.38 9.07 -61.13
C ASN A 336 -35.90 9.31 -61.27
N SER A 337 -36.68 8.26 -61.58
CA SER A 337 -38.14 8.33 -61.72
C SER A 337 -38.75 6.94 -61.53
N ILE A 338 -38.53 6.35 -60.36
CA ILE A 338 -39.16 5.09 -59.96
C ILE A 338 -40.67 5.33 -59.81
N MET A 339 -41.49 4.39 -60.30
CA MET A 339 -42.94 4.41 -60.09
C MET A 339 -43.36 3.10 -59.43
N GLY A 340 -44.25 2.30 -60.03
CA GLY A 340 -44.72 1.02 -59.46
C GLY A 340 -43.59 0.16 -58.88
N LEU A 341 -43.93 -0.49 -57.77
CA LEU A 341 -43.12 -1.49 -57.06
C LEU A 341 -43.89 -2.80 -57.01
N GLU A 342 -43.18 -3.91 -57.05
CA GLU A 342 -43.76 -5.24 -56.89
C GLU A 342 -42.74 -6.17 -56.24
N VAL A 343 -43.17 -7.06 -55.33
CA VAL A 343 -42.30 -8.09 -54.77
C VAL A 343 -42.55 -9.40 -55.53
N GLY A 344 -41.56 -9.78 -56.33
CA GLY A 344 -41.67 -10.86 -57.29
C GLY A 344 -41.04 -12.17 -56.85
N PRO A 345 -40.85 -13.13 -57.78
CA PRO A 345 -40.35 -14.46 -57.45
C PRO A 345 -38.99 -14.48 -56.77
N ASN A 346 -38.84 -15.38 -55.79
CA ASN A 346 -37.72 -15.45 -54.83
C ASN A 346 -37.58 -14.14 -54.03
N ASP A 347 -38.74 -13.52 -53.76
CA ASP A 347 -38.97 -12.46 -52.77
C ASP A 347 -38.16 -11.18 -53.01
N LYS A 348 -37.67 -11.02 -54.25
CA LYS A 348 -36.90 -9.86 -54.74
C LYS A 348 -37.83 -8.70 -55.09
N LEU A 349 -37.38 -7.47 -54.82
CA LEU A 349 -38.11 -6.25 -55.21
C LEU A 349 -37.85 -5.89 -56.68
N TRP A 350 -38.91 -5.53 -57.40
CA TRP A 350 -38.89 -5.09 -58.79
C TRP A 350 -39.54 -3.71 -58.91
N TYR A 351 -39.09 -2.92 -59.89
CA TYR A 351 -39.66 -1.59 -60.14
C TYR A 351 -39.59 -1.17 -61.60
N VAL A 352 -40.42 -0.19 -61.95
CA VAL A 352 -40.36 0.53 -63.22
C VAL A 352 -39.65 1.88 -63.10
N ASP A 353 -38.69 2.12 -63.98
CA ASP A 353 -38.05 3.42 -64.20
C ASP A 353 -38.67 4.06 -65.44
N ALA A 354 -39.60 4.99 -65.22
CA ALA A 354 -40.32 5.70 -66.27
C ALA A 354 -39.43 6.68 -67.05
N GLY A 355 -38.31 7.12 -66.45
CA GLY A 355 -37.36 8.05 -67.06
C GLY A 355 -36.48 7.39 -68.11
N LEU A 356 -36.06 6.14 -67.87
CA LEU A 356 -35.23 5.35 -68.79
C LEU A 356 -36.01 4.26 -69.55
N ASN A 357 -37.31 4.09 -69.29
CA ASN A 357 -38.20 3.11 -69.93
C ASN A 357 -37.69 1.67 -69.73
N ARG A 358 -37.44 1.29 -68.46
CA ARG A 358 -36.93 -0.02 -68.08
C ARG A 358 -37.68 -0.61 -66.88
N VAL A 359 -37.72 -1.94 -66.81
CA VAL A 359 -37.98 -2.69 -65.56
C VAL A 359 -36.63 -3.09 -64.97
N VAL A 360 -36.50 -2.97 -63.65
CA VAL A 360 -35.31 -3.33 -62.88
C VAL A 360 -35.71 -4.27 -61.74
N ARG A 361 -34.83 -5.21 -61.40
CA ARG A 361 -34.91 -6.05 -60.20
C ARG A 361 -33.72 -5.74 -59.30
N LEU A 362 -33.94 -5.67 -57.99
CA LEU A 362 -32.86 -5.66 -57.00
C LEU A 362 -32.39 -7.09 -56.75
N ASP A 363 -31.08 -7.32 -56.84
CA ASP A 363 -30.43 -8.58 -56.51
C ASP A 363 -29.52 -8.37 -55.29
N PRO A 364 -29.99 -8.59 -54.05
CA PRO A 364 -29.18 -8.44 -52.85
C PRO A 364 -27.99 -9.41 -52.86
N PHE A 365 -26.89 -8.97 -52.24
CA PHE A 365 -25.72 -9.79 -51.96
C PHE A 365 -26.03 -10.80 -50.84
N PRO A 366 -25.43 -12.00 -50.87
CA PRO A 366 -25.38 -12.90 -49.73
C PRO A 366 -24.73 -12.25 -48.50
N ASP A 367 -25.31 -12.55 -47.34
CA ASP A 367 -25.11 -11.96 -46.03
C ASP A 367 -25.73 -13.01 -45.08
N SER A 368 -24.89 -13.95 -44.60
CA SER A 368 -25.34 -15.28 -44.16
C SER A 368 -25.76 -15.36 -42.69
N ASP A 369 -25.19 -14.51 -41.84
CA ASP A 369 -25.55 -14.35 -40.42
C ASP A 369 -26.40 -13.08 -40.14
N SER A 370 -26.58 -12.23 -41.15
CA SER A 370 -27.35 -10.97 -41.12
C SER A 370 -26.72 -9.80 -40.36
N ASP A 371 -25.38 -9.76 -40.23
CA ASP A 371 -24.66 -8.67 -39.54
C ASP A 371 -24.73 -7.31 -40.29
N GLY A 372 -24.82 -7.33 -41.63
CA GLY A 372 -24.88 -6.16 -42.52
C GLY A 372 -23.64 -5.97 -43.42
N THR A 373 -22.63 -6.80 -43.25
CA THR A 373 -21.54 -7.13 -44.17
C THR A 373 -22.04 -8.20 -45.15
N ARG A 374 -21.23 -8.60 -46.13
CA ARG A 374 -21.60 -9.61 -47.14
C ARG A 374 -20.52 -10.69 -47.18
N ASP A 375 -20.87 -11.96 -47.36
CA ASP A 375 -19.96 -13.14 -47.28
C ASP A 375 -18.59 -13.01 -48.04
N THR A 376 -18.50 -12.09 -49.00
CA THR A 376 -17.35 -11.88 -49.89
C THR A 376 -16.48 -10.67 -49.53
N LEU A 377 -16.79 -9.98 -48.44
CA LEU A 377 -15.99 -8.93 -47.79
C LEU A 377 -15.93 -9.13 -46.27
N ASP A 378 -16.54 -10.20 -45.79
CA ASP A 378 -16.73 -10.54 -44.40
C ASP A 378 -15.57 -11.42 -43.92
N ASN A 379 -15.01 -11.12 -42.76
CA ASN A 379 -13.96 -11.91 -42.14
C ASN A 379 -14.48 -13.00 -41.18
N CYS A 380 -15.76 -12.95 -40.77
CA CYS A 380 -16.42 -14.00 -40.00
C CYS A 380 -17.78 -14.43 -40.60
N PRO A 381 -17.86 -14.96 -41.84
CA PRO A 381 -19.11 -15.09 -42.64
C PRO A 381 -20.24 -16.00 -42.11
N ASP A 382 -20.09 -16.58 -40.92
CA ASP A 382 -21.09 -17.40 -40.21
C ASP A 382 -21.32 -16.90 -38.74
N ILE A 383 -20.65 -15.82 -38.30
CA ILE A 383 -20.66 -15.28 -36.92
C ILE A 383 -20.66 -13.73 -36.91
N ALA A 384 -21.86 -13.16 -36.78
CA ALA A 384 -22.12 -11.74 -36.99
C ALA A 384 -21.25 -10.77 -36.17
N ASN A 385 -20.35 -10.04 -36.86
CA ASN A 385 -19.42 -9.07 -36.30
C ASN A 385 -19.44 -7.70 -37.04
N PRO A 386 -20.49 -6.85 -36.86
CA PRO A 386 -20.71 -5.63 -37.68
C PRO A 386 -19.66 -4.52 -37.66
N GLY A 387 -18.63 -4.61 -36.81
CA GLY A 387 -17.48 -3.72 -36.85
C GLY A 387 -16.34 -4.21 -37.75
N GLN A 388 -16.33 -5.52 -38.07
CA GLN A 388 -15.30 -6.21 -38.85
C GLN A 388 -13.90 -5.98 -38.27
N GLU A 389 -13.81 -6.10 -36.95
CA GLU A 389 -12.57 -6.14 -36.21
C GLU A 389 -11.73 -7.38 -36.60
N ASN A 390 -10.42 -7.17 -36.64
CA ASN A 390 -9.34 -8.10 -36.95
C ASN A 390 -8.06 -7.44 -36.41
N HIS A 391 -7.56 -7.96 -35.28
CA HIS A 391 -6.42 -7.38 -34.55
C HIS A 391 -5.07 -7.70 -35.20
N ASP A 392 -4.85 -8.96 -35.58
CA ASP A 392 -3.57 -9.46 -36.11
C ASP A 392 -3.25 -9.09 -37.58
N GLY A 393 -4.27 -8.90 -38.42
CA GLY A 393 -4.15 -8.60 -39.85
C GLY A 393 -4.37 -9.77 -40.84
N ASP A 394 -4.88 -10.95 -40.44
CA ASP A 394 -4.95 -12.14 -41.30
C ASP A 394 -6.10 -12.19 -42.35
N SER A 395 -7.16 -12.96 -42.12
CA SER A 395 -8.17 -13.50 -43.03
C SER A 395 -9.44 -13.93 -42.28
N MET A 396 -9.35 -14.12 -40.97
CA MET A 396 -10.43 -14.28 -39.99
C MET A 396 -10.55 -12.98 -39.16
N GLY A 397 -11.04 -13.02 -37.92
CA GLY A 397 -11.10 -11.86 -37.03
C GLY A 397 -11.79 -12.12 -35.71
N ASP A 398 -11.78 -11.11 -34.83
CA ASP A 398 -11.95 -11.15 -33.36
C ASP A 398 -13.24 -11.79 -32.81
N MET A 399 -14.13 -12.26 -33.68
CA MET A 399 -15.40 -12.92 -33.34
C MET A 399 -15.46 -14.37 -33.83
N CYS A 400 -14.44 -14.85 -34.54
CA CYS A 400 -14.38 -16.19 -35.12
C CYS A 400 -12.96 -16.77 -35.23
N ASP A 401 -11.91 -15.99 -35.02
CA ASP A 401 -10.57 -16.52 -34.74
C ASP A 401 -10.54 -17.15 -33.33
N PRO A 402 -9.81 -18.27 -33.13
CA PRO A 402 -9.48 -18.76 -31.79
C PRO A 402 -8.13 -18.25 -31.25
N ASP A 403 -7.39 -17.42 -31.99
CA ASP A 403 -5.99 -16.98 -31.75
C ASP A 403 -5.84 -15.50 -32.20
N ASP A 404 -6.42 -14.57 -31.43
CA ASP A 404 -6.77 -13.21 -31.91
C ASP A 404 -5.57 -12.28 -32.20
N ASP A 405 -4.36 -12.56 -31.67
CA ASP A 405 -3.11 -11.82 -31.96
C ASP A 405 -2.00 -12.67 -32.65
N ASN A 406 -2.26 -13.96 -32.86
CA ASN A 406 -1.40 -14.96 -33.52
C ASN A 406 -0.11 -15.35 -32.76
N ASP A 407 -0.11 -15.31 -31.43
CA ASP A 407 0.97 -15.85 -30.59
C ASP A 407 1.00 -17.40 -30.55
N GLY A 408 -0.15 -18.07 -30.68
CA GLY A 408 -0.29 -19.53 -30.69
C GLY A 408 -0.81 -20.19 -29.41
N ILE A 409 -1.18 -19.41 -28.39
CA ILE A 409 -2.16 -19.79 -27.36
C ILE A 409 -3.57 -19.60 -27.97
N LEU A 410 -4.64 -20.02 -27.26
CA LEU A 410 -6.00 -20.01 -27.82
C LEU A 410 -7.00 -19.33 -26.89
N SER A 411 -7.42 -18.13 -27.26
CA SER A 411 -8.39 -17.26 -26.58
C SER A 411 -9.77 -17.92 -26.38
N ASP A 412 -10.10 -18.95 -27.19
CA ASP A 412 -11.33 -19.78 -27.08
C ASP A 412 -11.25 -20.87 -25.98
N LEU A 413 -10.04 -21.26 -25.53
CA LEU A 413 -9.81 -22.41 -24.67
C LEU A 413 -9.74 -22.08 -23.17
N SER A 414 -10.88 -21.63 -22.64
CA SER A 414 -11.19 -21.58 -21.20
C SER A 414 -10.25 -20.71 -20.36
N ASP A 415 -10.06 -19.47 -20.79
CA ASP A 415 -9.29 -18.45 -20.05
C ASP A 415 -7.85 -18.94 -19.85
N ALA A 416 -7.17 -19.24 -20.97
CA ALA A 416 -5.78 -19.71 -21.03
C ALA A 416 -4.86 -18.69 -21.73
N ASP A 417 -5.42 -17.53 -22.07
CA ASP A 417 -4.86 -16.39 -22.79
C ASP A 417 -5.45 -15.17 -22.08
N ASP A 418 -4.67 -14.53 -21.20
CA ASP A 418 -5.09 -13.33 -20.45
C ASP A 418 -4.76 -12.02 -21.20
N CYS A 419 -3.99 -12.12 -22.30
CA CYS A 419 -3.64 -11.03 -23.22
C CYS A 419 -4.19 -11.19 -24.67
N PRO A 420 -5.47 -11.55 -24.92
CA PRO A 420 -5.99 -11.95 -26.24
C PRO A 420 -6.02 -10.85 -27.32
N PHE A 421 -5.47 -9.67 -27.04
CA PHE A 421 -5.28 -8.57 -27.99
C PHE A 421 -3.90 -7.91 -27.81
N GLY A 422 -2.85 -8.72 -27.61
CA GLY A 422 -1.46 -8.33 -27.33
C GLY A 422 -0.63 -7.83 -28.54
N GLU A 423 0.70 -7.73 -28.39
CA GLU A 423 1.60 -7.26 -29.46
C GLU A 423 1.81 -8.33 -30.55
N THR A 424 0.96 -8.35 -31.57
CA THR A 424 1.07 -9.22 -32.75
C THR A 424 2.51 -9.53 -33.24
N GLY A 425 2.86 -10.82 -33.39
CA GLY A 425 4.02 -11.26 -34.19
C GLY A 425 5.26 -11.77 -33.44
N TRP A 426 5.12 -12.17 -32.19
CA TRP A 426 6.02 -13.08 -31.46
C TRP A 426 5.40 -14.49 -31.47
N ILE A 427 5.62 -15.32 -30.44
CA ILE A 427 4.87 -16.55 -30.10
C ILE A 427 5.14 -16.91 -28.62
N SER A 428 4.16 -17.45 -27.89
CA SER A 428 4.35 -18.04 -26.56
C SER A 428 5.54 -18.99 -26.53
N SER A 429 6.39 -18.82 -25.53
CA SER A 429 7.49 -19.72 -25.20
C SER A 429 8.09 -19.36 -23.83
N PRO A 430 8.61 -20.33 -23.04
CA PRO A 430 9.33 -20.11 -21.77
C PRO A 430 10.69 -19.36 -21.90
N SER A 431 10.62 -18.16 -22.46
CA SER A 431 11.68 -17.18 -22.75
C SER A 431 11.16 -15.87 -23.37
N THR A 432 9.83 -15.72 -23.47
CA THR A 432 9.05 -14.59 -24.00
C THR A 432 7.64 -14.51 -23.38
N ASP A 433 7.38 -15.37 -22.41
CA ASP A 433 6.12 -15.77 -21.77
C ASP A 433 6.55 -16.85 -20.75
N HIS A 434 6.87 -16.45 -19.52
CA HIS A 434 7.50 -17.33 -18.53
C HIS A 434 6.50 -18.21 -17.77
N ASP A 435 5.33 -17.69 -17.40
CA ASP A 435 4.28 -18.46 -16.70
C ASP A 435 3.43 -19.35 -17.63
N GLY A 436 3.17 -18.89 -18.87
CA GLY A 436 2.35 -19.56 -19.88
C GLY A 436 0.92 -19.00 -20.04
N ASP A 437 0.62 -17.76 -19.63
CA ASP A 437 -0.71 -17.14 -19.73
C ASP A 437 -1.01 -16.43 -21.07
N GLY A 438 -0.05 -16.37 -21.99
CA GLY A 438 -0.20 -15.73 -23.31
C GLY A 438 0.10 -14.22 -23.34
N CYS A 439 0.32 -13.58 -22.19
CA CYS A 439 1.00 -12.29 -22.13
C CYS A 439 2.49 -12.43 -22.49
N LYS A 440 3.11 -11.32 -22.88
CA LYS A 440 4.52 -11.26 -23.26
C LYS A 440 5.34 -10.62 -22.15
N ASP A 441 6.51 -11.20 -21.83
CA ASP A 441 7.57 -10.71 -20.90
C ASP A 441 8.13 -9.29 -21.23
N ASP A 442 7.32 -8.33 -21.70
CA ASP A 442 7.67 -6.91 -21.71
C ASP A 442 6.48 -5.94 -21.60
N ARG A 443 6.79 -4.78 -21.02
CA ARG A 443 5.84 -3.68 -20.86
C ARG A 443 5.49 -3.10 -22.24
N PRO A 444 4.23 -3.21 -22.70
CA PRO A 444 3.07 -2.94 -21.85
C PRO A 444 2.07 -4.10 -21.67
N GLU A 445 2.36 -5.32 -22.16
CA GLU A 445 1.49 -6.49 -21.93
C GLU A 445 1.64 -6.93 -20.47
N ASP A 446 2.71 -7.67 -20.19
CA ASP A 446 2.98 -8.19 -18.86
C ASP A 446 3.83 -7.22 -18.04
N GLN A 447 3.64 -7.32 -16.72
CA GLN A 447 4.39 -6.68 -15.66
C GLN A 447 4.50 -7.59 -14.41
N ASP A 448 4.22 -8.88 -14.52
CA ASP A 448 4.05 -9.84 -13.42
C ASP A 448 4.52 -11.24 -13.94
N ASP A 449 5.71 -11.31 -14.57
CA ASP A 449 6.18 -12.39 -15.47
C ASP A 449 6.03 -13.86 -14.94
N ASP A 450 5.85 -14.10 -13.63
CA ASP A 450 5.58 -15.43 -13.04
C ASP A 450 4.18 -15.60 -12.36
N ASN A 451 3.36 -14.55 -12.42
CA ASN A 451 1.96 -14.43 -12.00
C ASN A 451 1.71 -14.71 -10.50
N ASP A 452 2.70 -14.40 -9.66
CA ASP A 452 2.62 -14.37 -8.20
C ASP A 452 1.71 -13.24 -7.67
N GLY A 453 1.62 -12.11 -8.36
CA GLY A 453 0.86 -10.93 -8.00
C GLY A 453 1.68 -9.72 -7.51
N VAL A 454 3.00 -9.82 -7.46
CA VAL A 454 3.95 -8.71 -7.27
C VAL A 454 4.62 -8.38 -8.61
N SER A 455 4.42 -7.15 -9.08
CA SER A 455 4.89 -6.76 -10.40
C SER A 455 6.41 -6.53 -10.48
N ASP A 456 7.06 -6.89 -11.60
CA ASP A 456 8.52 -6.89 -11.91
C ASP A 456 9.32 -5.57 -11.67
N GLY A 457 8.63 -4.51 -11.24
CA GLY A 457 9.23 -3.24 -10.80
C GLY A 457 9.21 -3.03 -9.28
N MET A 458 8.72 -4.01 -8.53
CA MET A 458 8.68 -4.13 -7.07
C MET A 458 9.05 -5.55 -6.61
N ASP A 459 9.15 -6.50 -7.54
CA ASP A 459 9.56 -7.88 -7.32
C ASP A 459 11.06 -8.07 -7.63
N ASP A 460 11.83 -8.61 -6.68
CA ASP A 460 13.28 -8.85 -6.81
C ASP A 460 13.60 -10.30 -7.29
N CYS A 461 12.60 -11.19 -7.35
CA CYS A 461 12.67 -12.56 -7.89
C CYS A 461 12.25 -12.66 -9.38
N SER A 462 11.21 -11.94 -9.83
CA SER A 462 10.86 -11.50 -11.20
C SER A 462 10.74 -12.53 -12.34
N THR A 463 11.07 -13.81 -12.10
CA THR A 463 10.92 -14.98 -13.00
C THR A 463 11.07 -16.27 -12.17
N GLY A 464 10.40 -16.33 -11.01
CA GLY A 464 10.53 -17.34 -9.96
C GLY A 464 9.74 -18.65 -10.18
N GLU A 465 9.41 -19.35 -9.09
CA GLU A 465 8.55 -20.55 -9.12
C GLU A 465 7.10 -20.20 -9.53
N LEU A 466 6.58 -20.88 -10.56
CA LEU A 466 5.20 -20.67 -11.02
C LEU A 466 4.14 -21.31 -10.10
N GLY A 467 3.00 -20.62 -9.94
CA GLY A 467 1.76 -21.22 -9.45
C GLY A 467 1.54 -21.19 -7.93
N TRP A 468 2.08 -20.17 -7.27
CA TRP A 468 1.74 -19.73 -5.91
C TRP A 468 1.18 -18.28 -5.99
N ILE A 469 1.16 -17.53 -4.88
CA ILE A 469 0.76 -16.12 -4.78
C ILE A 469 1.43 -15.51 -3.55
N SER A 470 1.93 -14.28 -3.66
CA SER A 470 2.47 -13.46 -2.56
C SER A 470 1.42 -13.24 -1.46
N ASP A 471 1.76 -13.59 -0.22
CA ASP A 471 0.91 -13.34 0.94
C ASP A 471 1.77 -13.22 2.20
N SER A 472 1.99 -11.96 2.62
CA SER A 472 2.53 -11.46 3.91
C SER A 472 2.06 -12.15 5.20
N SER A 473 1.20 -13.16 5.10
CA SER A 473 0.73 -13.98 6.21
C SER A 473 1.01 -15.49 6.08
N SER A 474 1.62 -15.97 4.98
CA SER A 474 1.96 -17.40 4.84
C SER A 474 2.94 -17.88 3.75
N THR A 475 3.41 -17.06 2.79
CA THR A 475 4.18 -17.57 1.62
C THR A 475 5.26 -16.67 1.02
N ASP A 476 5.21 -15.39 1.36
CA ASP A 476 6.17 -14.31 1.09
C ASP A 476 5.90 -13.35 2.25
N TYR A 477 6.86 -13.09 3.14
CA TYR A 477 6.59 -12.36 4.38
C TYR A 477 6.76 -10.84 4.27
N ASP A 478 7.79 -10.35 3.56
CA ASP A 478 8.08 -8.93 3.39
C ASP A 478 7.24 -8.24 2.27
N SER A 479 6.79 -9.04 1.30
CA SER A 479 6.10 -8.67 0.05
C SER A 479 6.99 -8.16 -1.11
N ASP A 480 8.18 -8.74 -1.30
CA ASP A 480 9.08 -8.54 -2.45
C ASP A 480 8.92 -9.54 -3.62
N GLY A 481 7.96 -10.47 -3.57
CA GLY A 481 7.75 -11.46 -4.63
C GLY A 481 8.69 -12.67 -4.58
N CYS A 482 9.69 -12.71 -3.70
CA CYS A 482 10.43 -13.92 -3.40
C CYS A 482 9.65 -14.85 -2.45
N ARG A 483 9.83 -16.15 -2.64
CA ARG A 483 9.05 -17.19 -1.98
C ARG A 483 9.84 -17.81 -0.81
N ASP A 484 9.52 -17.45 0.43
CA ASP A 484 10.26 -17.80 1.66
C ASP A 484 10.80 -19.25 1.66
N SER A 485 9.92 -20.21 1.35
CA SER A 485 10.29 -21.63 1.41
C SER A 485 11.32 -22.16 0.38
N THR A 486 11.72 -21.37 -0.63
CA THR A 486 12.25 -21.93 -1.90
C THR A 486 13.25 -21.08 -2.69
N GLU A 487 13.06 -19.76 -2.80
CA GLU A 487 13.90 -18.90 -3.63
C GLU A 487 14.31 -17.56 -3.00
N ASP A 488 13.61 -17.16 -1.93
CA ASP A 488 14.11 -16.20 -0.96
C ASP A 488 15.34 -16.75 -0.18
N PHE A 489 16.06 -15.85 0.47
CA PHE A 489 17.22 -16.09 1.32
C PHE A 489 17.33 -15.15 2.54
N ASP A 490 16.40 -14.20 2.72
CA ASP A 490 16.41 -13.07 3.67
C ASP A 490 14.93 -12.72 4.00
N ASP A 491 14.17 -13.69 4.55
CA ASP A 491 12.68 -13.75 4.62
C ASP A 491 11.96 -12.45 5.11
N ASP A 492 12.67 -11.47 5.69
CA ASP A 492 12.12 -10.19 6.18
C ASP A 492 12.87 -8.88 5.78
N ASP A 493 13.78 -8.94 4.78
CA ASP A 493 14.64 -7.84 4.25
C ASP A 493 15.45 -7.06 5.33
N ASP A 494 15.83 -7.76 6.40
CA ASP A 494 16.70 -7.25 7.46
C ASP A 494 18.17 -7.08 7.03
N TYR A 495 18.62 -7.88 6.07
CA TYR A 495 20.00 -8.16 5.63
C TYR A 495 20.71 -9.36 6.29
N ILE A 496 20.01 -10.27 6.99
CA ILE A 496 20.57 -11.45 7.68
C ILE A 496 19.90 -12.75 7.24
N CYS A 497 20.71 -13.74 6.78
CA CYS A 497 20.15 -14.83 5.97
C CYS A 497 19.68 -16.05 6.77
N ASP A 498 18.48 -16.55 6.47
CA ASP A 498 18.00 -17.92 6.76
C ASP A 498 19.01 -19.01 6.40
N GLY A 499 19.68 -18.77 5.26
CA GLY A 499 20.67 -19.66 4.69
C GLY A 499 22.06 -19.41 5.26
N SER A 500 22.72 -20.47 5.74
CA SER A 500 24.17 -20.49 6.06
C SER A 500 25.13 -20.27 4.87
N THR A 501 24.67 -19.62 3.80
CA THR A 501 25.37 -19.36 2.55
C THR A 501 25.05 -17.94 2.05
N ALA A 502 26.00 -17.01 2.24
CA ALA A 502 25.84 -15.62 1.82
C ALA A 502 25.58 -15.49 0.31
N VAL A 503 24.45 -14.87 -0.02
CA VAL A 503 24.03 -14.48 -1.38
C VAL A 503 24.32 -12.99 -1.63
N PRO A 504 24.11 -12.46 -2.85
CA PRO A 504 24.15 -11.01 -3.10
C PRO A 504 22.84 -10.37 -2.65
N GLY A 505 22.92 -9.42 -1.71
CA GLY A 505 21.79 -8.83 -0.99
C GLY A 505 22.12 -8.92 0.49
N CYS A 506 21.78 -10.09 1.04
CA CYS A 506 21.93 -10.56 2.41
C CYS A 506 23.38 -10.85 2.92
N LEU A 507 23.55 -10.91 4.26
CA LEU A 507 24.76 -11.39 4.97
C LEU A 507 24.45 -12.57 5.92
N VAL A 508 25.36 -13.55 6.04
CA VAL A 508 25.16 -14.65 7.00
C VAL A 508 25.39 -14.15 8.44
N GLY A 509 24.34 -14.22 9.25
CA GLY A 509 24.36 -13.87 10.68
C GLY A 509 25.21 -14.80 11.55
N TRP A 510 25.42 -14.38 12.79
CA TRP A 510 26.03 -15.20 13.84
C TRP A 510 24.97 -16.07 14.52
N PRO A 511 25.31 -17.28 14.99
CA PRO A 511 26.55 -18.00 14.73
C PRO A 511 26.59 -18.69 13.34
N GLN A 512 25.51 -18.67 12.53
CA GLN A 512 25.52 -19.24 11.16
C GLN A 512 24.32 -18.97 10.23
N PHE A 513 23.23 -18.35 10.69
CA PHE A 513 21.97 -18.13 9.97
C PHE A 513 21.07 -17.24 10.86
N ASP A 514 20.01 -16.66 10.31
CA ASP A 514 19.03 -15.86 11.05
C ASP A 514 18.30 -16.67 12.15
N ARG A 515 18.22 -16.13 13.36
CA ARG A 515 17.43 -16.68 14.47
C ARG A 515 15.98 -16.16 14.53
N CYS A 516 15.71 -14.99 13.97
CA CYS A 516 14.41 -14.31 13.94
C CYS A 516 13.94 -13.96 12.50
N PRO A 517 13.87 -14.92 11.54
CA PRO A 517 13.47 -14.69 10.14
C PRO A 517 11.96 -14.50 9.96
N THR A 518 11.41 -13.53 10.68
CA THR A 518 10.03 -12.99 10.61
C THR A 518 9.93 -11.81 11.59
N SER A 519 11.02 -11.08 11.77
CA SER A 519 11.12 -9.83 12.52
C SER A 519 10.19 -8.76 11.91
N PRO A 520 9.88 -7.66 12.63
CA PRO A 520 8.99 -6.65 12.08
C PRO A 520 9.65 -5.89 10.93
N LEU A 521 9.04 -5.88 9.73
CA LEU A 521 9.43 -5.19 8.45
C LEU A 521 9.68 -3.66 8.49
N SER A 522 10.07 -3.13 9.64
CA SER A 522 10.63 -1.80 9.87
C SER A 522 11.98 -1.82 10.60
N PHE A 523 12.44 -3.03 10.94
CA PHE A 523 13.76 -3.41 11.41
C PHE A 523 14.72 -3.56 10.21
N THR A 524 16.03 -3.54 10.49
CA THR A 524 17.14 -3.90 9.57
C THR A 524 18.40 -4.04 10.42
N SER A 525 19.21 -5.07 10.20
CA SER A 525 20.39 -5.40 10.99
C SER A 525 21.37 -4.23 10.99
N SER A 526 21.71 -3.77 12.20
CA SER A 526 22.73 -2.77 12.38
C SER A 526 23.24 -2.80 13.82
N SER A 527 24.55 -2.52 14.00
CA SER A 527 25.24 -2.56 15.29
C SER A 527 24.88 -1.39 16.24
N THR A 528 23.59 -1.11 16.37
CA THR A 528 22.91 -0.19 17.29
C THR A 528 21.45 -0.60 17.59
N ASN A 529 20.97 -1.73 17.04
CA ASN A 529 19.63 -2.31 17.25
C ASN A 529 19.62 -3.85 17.08
N ASP A 530 20.81 -4.43 16.96
CA ASP A 530 21.16 -5.82 16.68
C ASP A 530 22.68 -5.90 16.95
N ALA A 531 23.08 -6.33 18.15
CA ALA A 531 24.45 -6.18 18.62
C ALA A 531 25.37 -7.38 18.26
N ASP A 532 24.89 -8.63 18.33
CA ASP A 532 25.63 -9.83 17.91
C ASP A 532 25.58 -10.09 16.38
N ARG A 533 24.48 -9.72 15.71
CA ARG A 533 24.11 -10.00 14.30
C ARG A 533 23.55 -11.39 14.04
N ASP A 534 22.64 -11.85 14.88
CA ASP A 534 21.85 -13.06 14.66
C ASP A 534 20.51 -12.85 13.94
N GLY A 535 20.07 -11.59 13.78
CA GLY A 535 18.85 -11.19 13.08
C GLY A 535 17.66 -10.81 13.98
N CYS A 536 17.80 -10.84 15.31
CA CYS A 536 16.75 -10.40 16.25
C CYS A 536 16.86 -8.90 16.63
N GLU A 537 15.74 -8.20 16.89
CA GLU A 537 15.79 -6.79 17.41
C GLU A 537 16.11 -6.77 18.91
N ASP A 538 17.24 -6.13 19.31
CA ASP A 538 17.70 -5.87 20.71
C ASP A 538 16.52 -5.53 21.66
N ASN A 539 15.66 -4.60 21.21
CA ASN A 539 14.61 -3.98 22.04
C ASN A 539 13.23 -4.69 21.89
N GLY A 540 13.17 -5.80 21.15
CA GLY A 540 11.94 -6.42 20.65
C GLY A 540 11.78 -7.89 21.01
N GLU A 541 12.55 -8.75 20.36
CA GLU A 541 12.38 -10.21 20.36
C GLU A 541 13.64 -11.03 20.65
N ASP A 542 14.81 -10.39 20.61
CA ASP A 542 15.98 -10.93 21.29
C ASP A 542 15.73 -10.99 22.83
N THR A 543 16.52 -11.81 23.51
CA THR A 543 16.59 -11.95 24.96
C THR A 543 18.03 -12.25 25.44
N ASP A 544 19.06 -12.00 24.62
CA ASP A 544 20.48 -12.27 24.86
C ASP A 544 21.32 -11.42 23.86
N ASP A 545 21.09 -10.08 23.77
CA ASP A 545 21.46 -9.19 22.63
C ASP A 545 22.91 -9.29 22.08
N ASP A 546 23.86 -9.91 22.79
CA ASP A 546 25.25 -10.12 22.35
C ASP A 546 25.73 -11.59 22.27
N ASP A 547 24.85 -12.56 22.55
CA ASP A 547 25.06 -14.02 22.54
C ASP A 547 26.22 -14.53 23.44
N ASP A 548 26.61 -13.80 24.50
CA ASP A 548 27.55 -14.32 25.50
C ASP A 548 26.92 -15.41 26.41
N GLY A 549 25.59 -15.44 26.51
CA GLY A 549 24.78 -16.38 27.28
C GLY A 549 24.22 -15.84 28.60
N PHE A 550 24.29 -14.54 28.84
CA PHE A 550 23.57 -13.82 29.89
C PHE A 550 22.45 -12.95 29.30
N SER A 551 21.21 -13.44 29.37
CA SER A 551 20.04 -12.64 28.97
C SER A 551 20.04 -11.24 29.59
N ASP A 552 19.62 -10.23 28.82
CA ASP A 552 19.51 -8.80 29.16
C ASP A 552 18.79 -8.49 30.50
N SER A 553 17.99 -9.43 31.01
CA SER A 553 17.32 -9.34 32.32
C SER A 553 18.17 -9.80 33.53
N GLU A 554 19.32 -10.44 33.30
CA GLU A 554 20.32 -10.88 34.28
C GLU A 554 21.74 -10.31 34.03
N ASP A 555 21.98 -9.69 32.87
CA ASP A 555 23.20 -8.96 32.46
C ASP A 555 23.19 -7.46 32.88
N GLY A 556 24.39 -6.89 33.06
CA GLY A 556 24.65 -5.45 33.24
C GLY A 556 25.16 -4.72 32.00
N CYS A 557 25.61 -5.44 30.96
CA CYS A 557 26.14 -4.89 29.71
C CYS A 557 25.48 -5.43 28.41
N PRO A 558 24.14 -5.59 28.28
CA PRO A 558 23.43 -6.38 27.24
C PRO A 558 23.96 -6.44 25.80
N ASN A 559 24.61 -5.37 25.33
CA ASN A 559 25.08 -5.19 23.96
C ASN A 559 26.62 -5.19 23.87
N LEU A 560 27.34 -5.92 24.76
CA LEU A 560 28.80 -5.93 24.87
C LEU A 560 29.36 -7.21 25.55
N VAL A 561 29.48 -8.27 24.74
CA VAL A 561 30.00 -9.61 25.06
C VAL A 561 31.08 -9.61 26.14
N GLY A 562 30.85 -10.36 27.22
CA GLY A 562 31.84 -10.56 28.26
C GLY A 562 31.78 -11.93 28.91
N THR A 563 32.06 -11.96 30.22
CA THR A 563 32.17 -13.21 31.01
C THR A 563 31.98 -13.01 32.51
N ALA A 564 31.74 -11.79 33.01
CA ALA A 564 31.62 -11.53 34.45
C ALA A 564 30.46 -12.32 35.08
N THR A 565 30.71 -13.00 36.20
CA THR A 565 29.73 -13.89 36.87
C THR A 565 29.35 -13.42 38.29
N SER A 566 30.10 -12.47 38.82
CA SER A 566 29.90 -11.80 40.11
C SER A 566 29.53 -10.32 39.93
N GLY A 567 29.31 -9.58 41.02
CA GLY A 567 28.89 -8.17 40.96
C GLY A 567 27.40 -7.93 40.71
N GLU A 568 27.04 -6.66 40.52
CA GLU A 568 25.75 -6.25 39.93
C GLU A 568 25.85 -6.24 38.38
N ASN A 569 27.03 -5.92 37.84
CA ASN A 569 27.40 -5.97 36.43
C ASN A 569 27.98 -7.34 36.01
N LYS A 570 27.13 -8.38 35.97
CA LYS A 570 27.44 -9.64 35.26
C LYS A 570 27.36 -9.43 33.75
N GLY A 571 27.74 -10.44 32.95
CA GLY A 571 27.78 -10.46 31.48
C GLY A 571 28.80 -9.50 30.88
N CYS A 572 28.96 -8.32 31.46
CA CYS A 572 30.06 -7.39 31.21
C CYS A 572 31.47 -8.03 31.06
N PRO A 573 32.37 -7.39 30.29
CA PRO A 573 33.75 -7.84 30.13
C PRO A 573 34.52 -8.01 31.45
N ASP A 574 35.26 -9.11 31.53
CA ASP A 574 36.13 -9.53 32.63
C ASP A 574 37.53 -9.77 32.03
N GLY A 575 38.41 -8.77 32.15
CA GLY A 575 39.65 -8.63 31.37
C GLY A 575 40.78 -9.60 31.74
N ASP A 576 40.76 -10.17 32.94
CA ASP A 576 41.76 -11.12 33.42
C ASP A 576 41.20 -12.46 33.95
N SER A 577 39.86 -12.60 33.96
CA SER A 577 39.09 -13.81 34.29
C SER A 577 39.01 -14.13 35.79
N ASP A 578 38.85 -13.10 36.63
CA ASP A 578 38.68 -13.24 38.08
C ASP A 578 37.23 -13.62 38.47
N SER A 579 36.22 -13.16 37.71
CA SER A 579 34.76 -13.29 37.83
C SER A 579 33.99 -11.97 38.02
N TRP A 580 34.64 -10.85 38.33
CA TRP A 580 34.06 -9.50 38.34
C TRP A 580 34.22 -8.83 36.97
N ALA A 581 33.60 -7.66 36.77
CA ALA A 581 33.67 -6.92 35.51
C ALA A 581 34.66 -5.75 35.59
N ASP A 582 35.30 -5.39 34.47
CA ASP A 582 36.23 -4.26 34.29
C ASP A 582 35.71 -2.89 34.79
N ILE A 583 34.40 -2.79 35.08
CA ILE A 583 33.69 -1.58 35.52
C ILE A 583 33.23 -1.61 36.99
N GLU A 584 33.34 -2.76 37.66
CA GLU A 584 33.11 -2.95 39.10
C GLU A 584 34.39 -3.34 39.87
N ASP A 585 35.42 -3.75 39.13
CA ASP A 585 36.73 -4.12 39.63
C ASP A 585 37.67 -2.89 39.73
N ASP A 586 38.28 -2.69 40.91
CA ASP A 586 39.27 -1.64 41.17
C ASP A 586 40.67 -1.97 40.58
N TYR A 587 40.92 -3.24 40.21
CA TYR A 587 42.16 -3.80 39.68
C TYR A 587 42.00 -4.65 38.38
N PRO A 588 41.40 -4.17 37.25
CA PRO A 588 41.05 -4.96 36.03
C PRO A 588 42.17 -5.61 35.19
N THR A 589 43.30 -5.96 35.80
CA THR A 589 44.44 -6.66 35.20
C THR A 589 45.22 -7.56 36.19
N ASP A 590 44.81 -7.65 37.46
CA ASP A 590 45.33 -8.64 38.42
C ASP A 590 44.21 -9.49 39.04
N VAL A 591 43.98 -10.66 38.41
CA VAL A 591 43.10 -11.80 38.75
C VAL A 591 43.18 -12.35 40.20
N THR A 592 43.82 -11.63 41.12
CA THR A 592 43.89 -11.93 42.55
C THR A 592 43.38 -10.79 43.44
N GLN A 593 43.07 -9.62 42.88
CA GLN A 593 42.41 -8.49 43.54
C GLN A 593 41.22 -8.06 42.68
N TRP A 594 40.13 -7.64 43.32
CA TRP A 594 38.92 -7.18 42.61
C TRP A 594 38.26 -5.96 43.28
N ARG A 595 38.86 -5.45 44.37
CA ARG A 595 38.24 -4.45 45.23
C ARG A 595 39.23 -3.76 46.17
N ASP A 596 39.07 -2.45 46.33
CA ASP A 596 39.68 -1.63 47.37
C ASP A 596 38.56 -1.11 48.31
N SER A 597 38.68 -1.33 49.62
CA SER A 597 37.64 -0.93 50.59
C SER A 597 37.78 0.48 51.14
N ASP A 598 38.96 1.08 51.05
CA ASP A 598 39.27 2.37 51.69
C ASP A 598 40.07 3.35 50.80
N GLU A 599 40.31 2.98 49.54
CA GLU A 599 40.89 3.79 48.45
C GLU A 599 42.40 4.09 48.64
N ASP A 600 43.14 3.24 49.35
CA ASP A 600 44.58 3.39 49.62
C ASP A 600 45.51 2.81 48.53
N GLY A 601 45.00 1.90 47.70
CA GLY A 601 45.71 1.27 46.58
C GLY A 601 46.19 -0.17 46.83
N TYR A 602 46.00 -0.74 48.02
CA TYR A 602 46.23 -2.16 48.32
C TYR A 602 44.89 -2.94 48.37
N GLY A 603 44.84 -4.10 47.72
CA GLY A 603 43.55 -4.78 47.48
C GLY A 603 43.02 -5.61 48.67
N ASP A 604 41.70 -5.67 48.83
CA ASP A 604 40.94 -6.38 49.89
C ASP A 604 41.43 -7.81 50.17
N ASN A 605 41.93 -8.51 49.14
CA ASN A 605 42.31 -9.92 49.23
C ASN A 605 43.76 -10.07 49.71
N ILE A 606 43.92 -10.23 51.02
CA ILE A 606 45.19 -10.49 51.74
C ILE A 606 46.01 -11.70 51.22
N ASP A 607 45.42 -12.62 50.44
CA ASP A 607 46.12 -13.76 49.80
C ASP A 607 46.54 -13.47 48.32
N GLY A 608 46.22 -12.28 47.79
CA GLY A 608 46.51 -11.83 46.42
C GLY A 608 47.84 -11.07 46.24
N THR A 609 48.06 -10.52 45.04
CA THR A 609 49.17 -9.59 44.76
C THR A 609 49.00 -8.34 45.60
N ASP A 610 50.04 -7.96 46.33
CA ASP A 610 50.11 -6.74 47.16
C ASP A 610 48.78 -6.47 47.92
N GLY A 611 48.25 -7.51 48.57
CA GLY A 611 46.98 -7.45 49.30
C GLY A 611 47.12 -6.75 50.65
N ASP A 612 46.10 -5.98 51.01
CA ASP A 612 46.10 -5.19 52.23
C ASP A 612 45.96 -6.06 53.49
N MET A 613 46.70 -5.65 54.51
CA MET A 613 46.73 -6.20 55.85
C MET A 613 45.82 -5.41 56.83
N CYS A 614 45.17 -4.33 56.38
CA CYS A 614 44.25 -3.46 57.12
C CYS A 614 42.83 -3.18 56.53
N PRO A 615 42.13 -4.03 55.72
CA PRO A 615 41.20 -3.64 54.60
C PRO A 615 39.91 -2.83 54.89
N LEU A 616 39.96 -1.87 55.80
CA LEU A 616 38.91 -0.95 56.25
C LEU A 616 39.52 0.32 56.91
N GLN A 617 40.81 0.61 56.71
CA GLN A 617 41.53 1.73 57.31
C GLN A 617 42.78 2.16 56.49
N GLU A 618 42.58 3.09 55.54
CA GLU A 618 43.57 3.85 54.75
C GLU A 618 45.00 3.83 55.34
N GLY A 619 45.97 3.32 54.58
CA GLY A 619 47.37 3.28 54.98
C GLY A 619 48.37 3.68 53.90
N SER A 620 49.64 3.41 54.22
CA SER A 620 50.78 3.70 53.33
C SER A 620 52.05 2.90 53.66
N SER A 621 51.99 1.97 54.62
CA SER A 621 53.12 1.08 54.93
C SER A 621 53.49 0.23 53.71
N THR A 622 54.79 0.07 53.46
CA THR A 622 55.34 -0.64 52.30
C THR A 622 56.35 -1.74 52.65
N ILE A 623 56.71 -1.91 53.93
CA ILE A 623 57.85 -2.75 54.36
C ILE A 623 57.43 -3.96 55.20
N ASP A 624 56.61 -3.79 56.25
CA ASP A 624 56.18 -4.89 57.14
C ASP A 624 54.75 -5.36 56.86
N ARG A 625 53.80 -4.42 56.73
CA ARG A 625 52.37 -4.71 56.77
C ARG A 625 51.63 -3.77 55.82
N LEU A 626 51.67 -4.14 54.53
CA LEU A 626 51.11 -3.40 53.39
C LEU A 626 49.69 -2.87 53.65
N GLY A 627 49.40 -1.67 53.14
CA GLY A 627 48.13 -0.95 53.27
C GLY A 627 47.72 -0.57 54.71
N CYS A 628 48.56 -0.85 55.71
CA CYS A 628 48.31 -0.36 57.07
C CYS A 628 48.81 1.07 57.28
N PRO A 629 48.18 1.83 58.20
CA PRO A 629 48.59 3.18 58.57
C PRO A 629 50.06 3.27 58.96
N ASP A 630 50.75 4.18 58.32
CA ASP A 630 52.10 4.68 58.59
C ASP A 630 51.93 6.20 58.86
N ALA A 631 52.64 6.74 59.86
CA ALA A 631 52.36 8.07 60.44
C ALA A 631 53.40 9.15 60.08
N ASP A 632 54.56 8.75 59.56
CA ASP A 632 55.67 9.62 59.18
C ASP A 632 56.24 9.29 57.78
N GLU A 633 55.70 8.27 57.11
CA GLU A 633 55.97 7.84 55.73
C GLU A 633 57.34 7.13 55.55
N ASP A 634 57.87 6.50 56.60
CA ASP A 634 59.12 5.71 56.54
C ASP A 634 58.95 4.32 55.86
N GLY A 635 57.72 3.78 55.85
CA GLY A 635 57.34 2.51 55.26
C GLY A 635 56.96 1.40 56.26
N TYR A 636 57.20 1.56 57.55
CA TYR A 636 56.79 0.63 58.61
C TYR A 636 55.42 1.02 59.22
N SER A 637 54.63 0.01 59.57
CA SER A 637 53.26 0.23 60.03
C SER A 637 53.17 0.60 61.51
N ASN A 638 52.24 1.51 61.83
CA ASN A 638 51.95 1.95 63.20
C ASN A 638 51.66 0.76 64.13
N PRO A 639 52.19 0.76 65.37
CA PRO A 639 51.93 -0.29 66.34
C PRO A 639 50.46 -0.30 66.77
N SER A 640 49.86 -1.48 66.69
CA SER A 640 48.44 -1.73 66.92
C SER A 640 48.23 -2.73 68.06
N SER A 641 46.97 -2.94 68.46
CA SER A 641 46.63 -3.95 69.49
C SER A 641 46.84 -5.41 69.07
N VAL A 642 47.27 -5.67 67.83
CA VAL A 642 47.48 -7.01 67.25
C VAL A 642 48.83 -7.18 66.53
N TRP A 643 49.58 -6.10 66.35
CA TRP A 643 50.88 -6.04 65.70
C TRP A 643 51.70 -4.98 66.44
N THR A 644 52.64 -5.41 67.28
CA THR A 644 53.38 -4.55 68.22
C THR A 644 54.84 -4.37 67.79
N THR A 645 55.60 -3.53 68.49
CA THR A 645 57.03 -3.35 68.23
C THR A 645 57.81 -4.67 68.35
N ASP A 646 57.44 -5.53 69.31
CA ASP A 646 57.94 -6.91 69.45
C ASP A 646 57.68 -7.79 68.20
N ASP A 647 56.66 -7.47 67.40
CA ASP A 647 56.29 -8.19 66.17
C ASP A 647 56.93 -7.59 64.90
N GLY A 648 57.53 -6.39 64.98
CA GLY A 648 58.12 -5.65 63.87
C GLY A 648 57.30 -4.45 63.36
N ALA A 649 56.31 -3.99 64.13
CA ALA A 649 55.71 -2.66 63.92
C ALA A 649 56.71 -1.55 64.29
N ASP A 650 56.50 -0.35 63.76
CA ASP A 650 57.32 0.81 64.07
C ASP A 650 57.33 1.17 65.59
N ALA A 651 58.52 1.54 66.07
CA ALA A 651 58.78 1.95 67.45
C ALA A 651 58.62 3.46 67.71
N PHE A 652 58.69 4.34 66.70
CA PHE A 652 58.64 5.80 66.86
C PHE A 652 57.67 6.51 65.88
N PRO A 653 56.33 6.32 66.00
CA PRO A 653 55.36 6.69 64.95
C PRO A 653 55.07 8.20 64.85
N GLY A 654 56.03 8.92 64.31
CA GLY A 654 56.14 10.36 64.15
C GLY A 654 57.57 10.83 63.87
N ASP A 655 58.46 9.92 63.43
CA ASP A 655 59.90 10.13 63.25
C ASP A 655 60.46 9.29 62.08
N ASP A 656 60.45 9.87 60.87
CA ASP A 656 60.84 9.30 59.55
C ASP A 656 62.29 8.74 59.44
N SER A 657 62.98 8.62 60.56
CA SER A 657 64.37 8.19 60.66
C SER A 657 64.63 7.10 61.70
N GLN A 658 63.65 6.74 62.55
CA GLN A 658 63.78 5.77 63.63
C GLN A 658 62.59 4.82 63.66
N TRP A 659 62.85 3.51 63.56
CA TRP A 659 61.78 2.49 63.57
C TRP A 659 62.09 1.26 64.43
N ASN A 660 63.21 1.24 65.14
CA ASN A 660 63.64 0.11 65.97
C ASN A 660 64.35 0.58 67.24
N ASP A 661 64.00 -0.03 68.37
CA ASP A 661 64.59 0.19 69.71
C ASP A 661 64.92 -1.19 70.28
N SER A 662 66.21 -1.50 70.44
CA SER A 662 66.68 -2.85 70.79
C SER A 662 66.67 -3.20 72.28
N ASP A 663 66.63 -2.22 73.20
CA ASP A 663 66.67 -2.46 74.64
C ASP A 663 65.62 -1.71 75.49
N LEU A 664 64.81 -0.88 74.83
CA LEU A 664 63.60 -0.21 75.30
C LEU A 664 63.86 0.97 76.25
N ASP A 665 64.94 1.72 76.00
CA ASP A 665 65.26 2.98 76.70
C ASP A 665 64.59 4.23 76.08
N GLY A 666 64.15 4.16 74.83
CA GLY A 666 63.49 5.25 74.10
C GLY A 666 64.40 6.08 73.20
N TYR A 667 65.66 5.67 72.99
CA TYR A 667 66.52 6.13 71.90
C TYR A 667 66.53 5.11 70.76
N GLY A 668 66.67 5.59 69.52
CA GLY A 668 66.49 4.73 68.34
C GLY A 668 67.79 4.13 67.81
N ASP A 669 67.76 2.85 67.42
CA ASP A 669 68.92 2.09 66.95
C ASP A 669 69.55 2.64 65.67
N ASN A 670 68.79 3.37 64.83
CA ASN A 670 69.29 3.81 63.53
C ASN A 670 70.38 4.88 63.73
N PRO A 671 71.58 4.69 63.16
CA PRO A 671 72.66 5.66 63.34
C PRO A 671 72.44 6.93 62.51
N ALA A 672 72.99 8.04 62.99
CA ALA A 672 72.99 9.34 62.32
C ALA A 672 73.25 9.22 60.79
N PRO A 673 72.40 9.78 59.92
CA PRO A 673 71.69 11.06 60.11
C PRO A 673 70.34 11.01 60.82
N ALA A 674 69.85 9.83 61.21
CA ALA A 674 68.68 9.72 62.09
C ALA A 674 68.86 10.58 63.36
N ASN A 675 67.76 11.13 63.84
CA ASN A 675 67.72 11.90 65.08
C ASN A 675 67.74 10.93 66.29
N MET A 676 67.96 11.49 67.50
CA MET A 676 67.93 10.76 68.79
C MET A 676 68.54 9.34 68.75
N ALA A 677 69.60 9.18 67.96
CA ALA A 677 70.21 7.90 67.68
C ALA A 677 71.05 7.46 68.88
N ASP A 678 70.79 6.24 69.36
CA ASP A 678 71.49 5.71 70.53
C ASP A 678 72.98 5.47 70.24
N ILE A 679 73.82 5.85 71.22
CA ILE A 679 75.26 5.63 71.23
C ILE A 679 75.62 4.29 71.91
N CYS A 680 74.68 3.66 72.63
CA CYS A 680 74.80 2.39 73.35
C CYS A 680 73.73 1.30 73.02
N PRO A 681 73.36 0.95 71.74
CA PRO A 681 72.12 0.22 71.30
C PRO A 681 71.81 -1.22 71.80
N THR A 682 72.29 -1.61 72.97
CA THR A 682 72.04 -2.88 73.66
C THR A 682 72.23 -2.80 75.20
N ASP A 683 72.54 -1.62 75.75
CA ASP A 683 72.99 -1.40 77.13
C ASP A 683 72.19 -0.28 77.88
N TYR A 684 70.89 -0.11 77.62
CA TYR A 684 69.86 0.74 78.31
C TYR A 684 70.40 1.92 79.12
N GLY A 685 70.19 3.14 78.61
CA GLY A 685 70.63 4.37 79.25
C GLY A 685 69.54 5.32 79.73
N THR A 686 70.00 6.40 80.34
CA THR A 686 69.20 7.56 80.75
C THR A 686 69.89 8.89 80.45
N SER A 687 71.16 8.88 79.99
CA SER A 687 71.90 10.10 79.63
C SER A 687 71.26 10.83 78.44
N THR A 688 71.13 12.16 78.58
CA THR A 688 70.49 13.06 77.61
C THR A 688 71.40 14.15 77.06
N GLU A 689 72.50 14.49 77.74
CA GLU A 689 73.29 15.70 77.44
C GLU A 689 74.55 15.44 76.59
N ASP A 690 75.28 14.34 76.83
CA ASP A 690 76.52 14.02 76.11
C ASP A 690 76.45 12.75 75.27
N ARG A 691 75.84 11.69 75.80
CA ARG A 691 75.74 10.36 75.17
C ARG A 691 74.35 9.77 75.33
N LEU A 692 73.47 10.15 74.40
CA LEU A 692 72.12 9.61 74.26
C LEU A 692 72.11 8.08 74.35
N GLY A 693 71.19 7.56 75.16
CA GLY A 693 70.95 6.13 75.43
C GLY A 693 72.09 5.38 76.13
N CYS A 694 73.11 6.08 76.64
CA CYS A 694 74.13 5.46 77.49
C CYS A 694 73.79 5.58 79.00
N PRO A 695 74.33 4.69 79.85
CA PRO A 695 74.11 4.74 81.30
C PRO A 695 74.54 6.04 81.98
N ASP A 696 73.69 6.47 82.91
CA ASP A 696 73.81 7.56 83.87
C ASP A 696 73.38 6.96 85.23
N ILE A 697 74.20 7.13 86.28
CA ILE A 697 74.06 6.43 87.57
C ILE A 697 73.29 7.21 88.65
N ASP A 698 73.12 8.52 88.52
CA ASP A 698 72.37 9.35 89.47
C ASP A 698 71.22 10.19 88.89
N ASP A 699 70.95 9.99 87.58
CA ASP A 699 69.83 10.53 86.79
C ASP A 699 69.91 12.07 86.61
N ASP A 700 71.09 12.59 86.28
CA ASP A 700 71.37 14.02 86.09
C ASP A 700 71.37 14.48 84.62
N GLY A 701 71.55 13.55 83.67
CA GLY A 701 71.58 13.77 82.22
C GLY A 701 72.94 13.51 81.57
N TRP A 702 74.04 13.51 82.33
CA TRP A 702 75.39 13.19 81.81
C TRP A 702 75.73 11.71 82.02
N SER A 703 76.40 11.10 81.05
CA SER A 703 76.77 9.67 81.17
C SER A 703 77.90 9.43 82.18
N ASP A 704 77.98 8.21 82.71
CA ASP A 704 79.03 7.71 83.63
C ASP A 704 80.49 7.99 83.19
N GLU A 705 80.74 8.34 81.91
CA GLU A 705 82.06 8.62 81.34
C GLU A 705 82.28 10.11 81.03
N GLY A 706 81.27 10.96 81.24
CA GLY A 706 81.26 12.40 80.91
C GLY A 706 81.25 13.37 82.11
N ASP A 707 80.94 12.88 83.31
CA ASP A 707 80.73 13.65 84.54
C ASP A 707 81.99 13.73 85.45
N ASP A 708 82.23 14.89 86.08
CA ASP A 708 83.31 15.15 87.06
C ASP A 708 82.95 14.75 88.53
N PHE A 709 81.69 14.43 88.85
CA PHE A 709 81.23 14.15 90.24
C PHE A 709 80.58 12.77 90.50
N GLU A 710 80.12 12.04 89.48
CA GLU A 710 79.62 10.64 89.39
C GLU A 710 78.47 10.22 90.36
N ASN A 711 78.11 11.03 91.36
CA ASN A 711 77.26 10.63 92.52
C ASN A 711 76.55 11.85 93.21
N ASP A 712 76.55 13.03 92.61
CA ASP A 712 75.78 14.20 93.07
C ASP A 712 75.02 14.81 91.88
N PRO A 713 73.74 14.43 91.65
CA PRO A 713 72.94 14.80 90.45
C PRO A 713 72.44 16.25 90.50
N THR A 714 73.30 17.12 91.00
CA THR A 714 73.18 18.57 91.00
C THR A 714 74.47 19.26 90.55
N GLN A 715 75.53 18.50 90.27
CA GLN A 715 76.81 19.01 89.80
C GLN A 715 77.50 18.02 88.86
N TRP A 716 77.79 18.46 87.65
CA TRP A 716 78.53 17.69 86.64
C TRP A 716 79.82 18.37 86.14
N LEU A 717 80.18 19.53 86.69
CA LEU A 717 81.29 20.36 86.20
C LEU A 717 81.87 21.29 87.30
N ASP A 718 83.20 21.44 87.33
CA ASP A 718 83.94 22.38 88.20
C ASP A 718 85.05 23.10 87.41
N SER A 719 84.72 24.26 86.82
CA SER A 719 85.60 25.05 85.93
C SER A 719 86.77 25.74 86.66
N ASP A 720 86.60 26.07 87.94
CA ASP A 720 87.54 26.86 88.75
C ASP A 720 88.45 25.98 89.63
N SER A 721 87.94 24.80 90.02
CA SER A 721 88.52 23.84 90.96
C SER A 721 88.59 24.34 92.42
N ASP A 722 87.59 25.10 92.87
CA ASP A 722 87.45 25.52 94.27
C ASP A 722 86.68 24.52 95.15
N GLY A 723 85.85 23.66 94.53
CA GLY A 723 85.05 22.63 95.18
C GLY A 723 83.59 23.00 95.46
N TYR A 724 83.12 24.16 94.98
CA TYR A 724 81.71 24.42 94.67
C TYR A 724 81.54 24.24 93.16
N GLY A 725 80.66 23.34 92.72
CA GLY A 725 80.49 23.08 91.29
C GLY A 725 79.79 24.22 90.56
N ASP A 726 79.99 24.27 89.24
CA ASP A 726 79.56 25.36 88.36
C ASP A 726 78.03 25.53 88.34
N ASN A 727 77.29 24.46 88.58
CA ASN A 727 75.86 24.42 88.36
C ASN A 727 75.13 25.07 89.53
N LEU A 728 74.30 26.06 89.22
CA LEU A 728 73.46 26.74 90.21
C LEU A 728 72.30 25.82 90.66
N ALA A 729 71.54 26.24 91.69
CA ALA A 729 70.50 25.42 92.33
C ALA A 729 69.60 24.66 91.32
N PRO A 730 69.40 23.33 91.45
CA PRO A 730 69.09 22.60 92.69
C PRO A 730 70.29 22.20 93.57
N ALA A 731 71.52 22.36 93.07
CA ALA A 731 72.75 22.30 93.86
C ALA A 731 72.61 22.96 95.24
N ILE A 732 73.08 22.27 96.27
CA ILE A 732 73.08 22.74 97.65
C ILE A 732 74.35 23.52 98.02
N THR A 733 75.39 23.41 97.19
CA THR A 733 76.66 24.15 97.25
C THR A 733 77.14 24.57 95.84
N PRO A 734 76.37 25.42 95.12
CA PRO A 734 76.81 26.06 93.88
C PRO A 734 77.82 27.18 94.14
N ASP A 735 78.61 27.56 93.12
CA ASP A 735 79.32 28.84 93.09
C ASP A 735 78.51 29.91 92.31
N ASP A 736 77.93 30.90 92.99
CA ASP A 736 77.28 32.05 92.34
C ASP A 736 78.26 32.97 91.57
N CYS A 737 79.55 32.66 91.59
CA CYS A 737 80.63 33.35 90.88
C CYS A 737 81.43 32.49 89.87
N VAL A 738 81.11 31.18 89.73
CA VAL A 738 81.48 30.10 88.74
C VAL A 738 82.92 30.02 88.18
N ASN A 739 83.59 31.14 87.92
CA ASN A 739 84.90 31.26 87.27
C ASN A 739 85.83 32.20 88.09
N ILE A 740 85.43 32.53 89.32
CA ILE A 740 86.08 33.52 90.18
C ILE A 740 86.01 33.08 91.65
N TRP A 741 86.83 32.09 92.00
CA TRP A 741 87.21 31.71 93.37
C TRP A 741 86.90 32.75 94.46
N GLY A 742 85.98 32.44 95.39
CA GLY A 742 85.59 33.34 96.48
C GLY A 742 84.99 32.63 97.70
N ASN A 743 84.12 33.29 98.48
CA ASN A 743 83.71 32.77 99.80
C ASN A 743 82.48 33.41 100.52
N SER A 744 81.59 34.15 99.86
CA SER A 744 80.35 34.64 100.49
C SER A 744 79.34 33.51 100.77
N THR A 745 78.34 33.75 101.65
CA THR A 745 77.60 32.65 102.33
C THR A 745 76.12 32.85 102.68
N LEU A 746 75.47 34.01 102.45
CA LEU A 746 74.04 34.19 102.82
C LEU A 746 73.08 34.50 101.66
N ASP A 747 73.48 35.28 100.65
CA ASP A 747 72.67 35.53 99.44
C ASP A 747 73.26 34.86 98.19
N ARG A 748 74.58 35.00 98.00
CA ARG A 748 75.38 34.38 96.92
C ARG A 748 76.52 33.60 97.54
N LEU A 749 76.61 32.32 97.21
CA LEU A 749 77.63 31.38 97.66
C LEU A 749 78.86 31.50 96.74
N GLY A 750 80.06 31.25 97.24
CA GLY A 750 81.30 31.32 96.44
C GLY A 750 81.71 32.74 95.94
N CYS A 751 80.84 33.74 96.00
CA CYS A 751 81.12 35.11 95.56
C CYS A 751 81.93 35.99 96.55
N VAL A 752 82.00 37.30 96.26
CA VAL A 752 82.69 38.33 97.06
C VAL A 752 81.69 39.20 97.86
N ASP A 753 81.91 39.31 99.18
CA ASP A 753 81.23 40.21 100.12
C ASP A 753 82.26 41.21 100.70
N SER A 754 82.03 42.52 100.54
CA SER A 754 82.93 43.59 101.02
C SER A 754 82.57 44.18 102.38
N ASP A 755 81.31 44.14 102.81
CA ASP A 755 80.83 44.76 104.06
C ASP A 755 80.92 43.78 105.25
N GLY A 756 80.65 42.51 105.00
CA GLY A 756 80.71 41.42 105.97
C GLY A 756 79.41 41.14 106.74
N ASP A 757 78.25 41.53 106.20
CA ASP A 757 76.95 41.05 106.71
C ASP A 757 76.39 39.82 105.97
N GLY A 758 77.14 39.30 104.99
CA GLY A 758 76.85 38.09 104.24
C GLY A 758 76.06 38.30 102.95
N TRP A 759 75.61 39.53 102.66
CA TRP A 759 75.05 39.91 101.37
C TRP A 759 76.14 40.36 100.39
N SER A 760 75.97 40.02 99.13
CA SER A 760 76.84 40.42 98.03
C SER A 760 76.68 41.91 97.70
N ASP A 761 77.79 42.53 97.27
CA ASP A 761 77.87 43.96 96.93
C ASP A 761 76.86 44.42 95.84
N GLU A 762 76.27 43.47 95.09
CA GLU A 762 75.35 43.74 93.97
C GLU A 762 73.85 43.66 94.34
N ALA A 763 73.47 42.96 95.42
CA ALA A 763 72.07 42.64 95.73
C ALA A 763 71.31 43.71 96.53
N ASP A 764 72.01 44.60 97.22
CA ASP A 764 71.42 45.66 98.05
C ASP A 764 71.15 46.92 97.19
N VAL A 765 69.89 47.39 97.15
CA VAL A 765 69.49 48.65 96.46
C VAL A 765 70.14 49.89 97.09
N TYR A 766 70.66 49.75 98.32
CA TYR A 766 71.38 50.76 99.06
C TYR A 766 72.72 50.18 99.58
N PRO A 767 73.66 49.71 98.70
CA PRO A 767 74.72 48.71 98.99
C PRO A 767 75.91 49.22 99.81
N ASN A 768 75.66 50.21 100.65
CA ASN A 768 76.56 50.78 101.66
C ASN A 768 75.76 51.07 102.96
N HIS A 769 74.53 50.55 103.10
CA HIS A 769 73.50 51.17 103.95
C HIS A 769 72.49 50.24 104.67
N LYS A 770 72.56 48.90 104.54
CA LYS A 770 72.22 47.90 105.59
C LYS A 770 70.81 47.95 106.25
N LEU A 771 69.85 48.73 105.73
CA LEU A 771 68.57 49.01 106.42
C LEU A 771 67.35 49.23 105.49
N LEU A 772 67.53 49.31 104.17
CA LEU A 772 66.50 49.51 103.16
C LEU A 772 66.86 48.68 101.93
N TRP A 773 65.90 48.08 101.21
CA TRP A 773 66.23 47.29 100.00
C TRP A 773 65.14 47.08 98.92
N THR A 774 63.85 47.47 99.07
CA THR A 774 62.82 47.21 98.00
C THR A 774 61.80 48.33 97.69
N ASP A 775 61.17 48.20 96.51
CA ASP A 775 60.05 48.97 95.93
C ASP A 775 59.27 48.01 94.97
N VAL A 776 57.96 47.78 95.16
CA VAL A 776 57.24 46.58 94.62
C VAL A 776 56.09 46.85 93.66
N ASP A 777 55.14 47.74 93.97
CA ASP A 777 53.90 47.89 93.17
C ASP A 777 54.14 48.46 91.76
N GLY A 778 55.23 49.20 91.57
CA GLY A 778 55.57 49.86 90.30
C GLY A 778 54.68 51.07 89.96
N ASP A 779 53.69 51.39 90.78
CA ASP A 779 52.95 52.66 90.75
C ASP A 779 53.81 53.83 91.28
N THR A 780 54.94 53.47 91.93
CA THR A 780 56.08 54.26 92.44
C THR A 780 56.06 54.54 93.95
N TYR A 781 55.44 53.64 94.74
CA TYR A 781 55.17 53.84 96.18
C TYR A 781 55.64 52.67 97.10
N SER A 782 56.96 52.47 97.23
CA SER A 782 57.68 51.62 98.20
C SER A 782 56.91 51.05 99.42
N ASP A 783 56.96 49.72 99.45
CA ASP A 783 56.36 48.73 100.36
C ASP A 783 56.91 48.70 101.79
N GLN A 784 58.02 49.39 102.11
CA GLN A 784 58.48 49.54 103.50
C GLN A 784 57.57 50.53 104.27
N LEU A 785 56.40 50.02 104.66
CA LEU A 785 55.27 50.77 105.22
C LEU A 785 55.63 51.90 106.20
N GLY A 786 55.02 53.07 105.95
CA GLY A 786 55.11 54.24 106.81
C GLY A 786 55.75 55.47 106.15
N THR A 787 55.99 55.43 104.84
CA THR A 787 56.47 56.58 104.06
C THR A 787 55.29 57.36 103.44
N ASN A 788 55.58 58.41 102.66
CA ASN A 788 54.60 59.10 101.80
C ASN A 788 54.63 58.60 100.34
N LEU A 789 55.44 57.58 100.08
CA LEU A 789 55.54 56.76 98.88
C LEU A 789 55.23 55.34 99.35
N SER A 790 54.01 55.13 99.82
CA SER A 790 53.47 53.83 100.25
C SER A 790 51.99 53.85 99.91
N ASP A 791 51.54 52.95 99.03
CA ASP A 791 50.19 52.97 98.46
C ASP A 791 49.09 52.58 99.48
N ASP A 792 47.85 53.02 99.22
CA ASP A 792 46.61 52.59 99.88
C ASP A 792 46.11 51.23 99.33
N CYS A 793 46.54 50.85 98.12
CA CYS A 793 46.21 49.61 97.42
C CYS A 793 47.48 48.80 97.01
N PRO A 794 48.55 48.63 97.83
CA PRO A 794 49.93 48.23 97.43
C PRO A 794 50.13 46.80 96.89
N GLU A 795 49.04 46.13 96.53
CA GLU A 795 48.97 44.81 95.87
C GLU A 795 48.11 44.88 94.58
N VAL A 796 47.59 46.07 94.24
CA VAL A 796 46.65 46.38 93.16
C VAL A 796 47.16 47.63 92.46
N ALA A 797 47.62 47.51 91.22
CA ALA A 797 47.80 48.68 90.36
C ALA A 797 46.41 49.11 89.84
N GLY A 798 46.00 50.35 90.08
CA GLY A 798 44.64 50.79 89.77
C GLY A 798 44.47 52.28 89.48
N THR A 799 43.56 52.56 88.53
CA THR A 799 43.35 53.89 87.94
C THR A 799 42.25 54.71 88.59
N SER A 800 41.61 54.21 89.65
CA SER A 800 40.64 54.98 90.42
C SER A 800 41.31 56.25 90.98
N THR A 801 40.69 57.39 90.65
CA THR A 801 41.15 58.73 91.04
C THR A 801 40.06 59.52 91.76
N LYS A 802 38.96 58.87 92.17
CA LYS A 802 37.77 59.53 92.74
C LYS A 802 37.48 59.15 94.20
N ASP A 803 37.60 57.87 94.56
CA ASP A 803 37.30 57.37 95.91
C ASP A 803 38.47 56.63 96.58
N LYS A 804 39.25 55.83 95.83
CA LYS A 804 40.45 55.13 96.33
C LYS A 804 41.64 55.22 95.37
N LEU A 805 42.81 55.69 95.79
CA LEU A 805 44.04 55.57 94.99
C LEU A 805 44.46 54.10 94.86
N GLY A 806 45.14 53.76 93.77
CA GLY A 806 45.62 52.40 93.48
C GLY A 806 44.51 51.39 93.15
N CYS A 807 43.23 51.74 93.13
CA CYS A 807 42.14 50.75 93.02
C CYS A 807 41.30 50.86 91.73
N VAL A 808 40.19 50.11 91.61
CA VAL A 808 39.52 49.75 90.34
C VAL A 808 38.28 50.59 89.99
N ASP A 809 38.00 50.73 88.69
CA ASP A 809 36.91 51.48 88.02
C ASP A 809 36.62 50.79 86.67
N THR A 810 35.52 50.02 86.55
CA THR A 810 35.30 49.04 85.45
C THR A 810 34.53 49.56 84.24
N ASP A 811 33.44 50.30 84.43
CA ASP A 811 32.68 50.87 83.29
C ASP A 811 33.25 52.20 82.79
N GLY A 812 34.19 52.78 83.56
CA GLY A 812 34.92 53.98 83.21
C GLY A 812 34.12 55.27 83.37
N ASP A 813 32.98 55.26 84.08
CA ASP A 813 32.28 56.48 84.46
C ASP A 813 33.07 57.31 85.49
N GLY A 814 34.03 56.68 86.18
CA GLY A 814 34.92 57.26 87.18
C GLY A 814 34.74 56.68 88.58
N TRP A 815 33.77 55.79 88.81
CA TRP A 815 33.51 55.21 90.13
C TRP A 815 33.92 53.74 90.21
N SER A 816 34.33 53.31 91.42
CA SER A 816 34.51 51.89 91.68
C SER A 816 33.17 51.13 91.54
N ASP A 817 33.18 50.03 90.79
CA ASP A 817 31.99 49.33 90.27
C ASP A 817 31.04 48.78 91.35
N VAL A 818 31.45 48.80 92.61
CA VAL A 818 30.66 48.46 93.79
C VAL A 818 29.52 49.46 94.11
N ALA A 819 29.29 50.48 93.27
CA ALA A 819 28.43 51.63 93.59
C ALA A 819 27.08 51.75 92.83
N ASP A 820 26.91 51.11 91.68
CA ASP A 820 25.73 51.33 90.80
C ASP A 820 24.80 50.08 90.65
N TYR A 821 23.58 50.31 90.18
CA TYR A 821 22.55 49.29 89.93
C TYR A 821 22.69 48.61 88.56
N TYR A 822 23.32 49.28 87.58
CA TYR A 822 23.86 48.68 86.36
C TYR A 822 25.33 49.13 86.22
N PRO A 823 26.28 48.67 87.07
CA PRO A 823 27.66 49.19 87.17
C PRO A 823 28.58 48.79 85.99
N GLN A 824 27.95 48.61 84.82
CA GLN A 824 28.45 48.22 83.51
C GLN A 824 27.59 48.89 82.39
N ASP A 825 26.74 49.87 82.73
CA ASP A 825 25.84 50.66 81.86
C ASP A 825 25.25 51.89 82.58
N ALA A 826 25.57 53.10 82.11
CA ALA A 826 25.01 54.34 82.63
C ALA A 826 23.48 54.63 82.34
N GLU A 827 22.51 53.68 82.23
CA GLU A 827 21.07 53.96 81.84
C GLU A 827 19.81 53.10 82.28
N ARG A 828 19.55 51.85 81.76
CA ARG A 828 18.22 51.48 81.10
C ARG A 828 17.05 50.72 81.84
N HIS A 829 16.12 49.98 81.15
CA HIS A 829 14.72 49.66 81.63
C HIS A 829 14.10 48.20 81.38
N ILE A 830 12.75 48.00 81.47
CA ILE A 830 11.98 46.75 81.86
C ILE A 830 10.98 46.09 80.82
N LYS A 831 10.20 45.01 81.16
CA LYS A 831 9.47 44.04 80.25
C LYS A 831 8.09 43.44 80.78
N SER A 832 7.23 42.70 80.00
CA SER A 832 5.85 42.17 80.39
C SER A 832 5.19 40.98 79.53
N LYS A 833 4.01 40.37 79.90
CA LYS A 833 3.32 39.15 79.27
C LYS A 833 1.81 38.84 79.70
N LEU A 834 0.89 38.18 78.91
CA LEU A 834 -0.55 37.84 79.30
C LEU A 834 -1.34 36.57 78.62
N PRO A 835 -2.69 36.43 78.22
CA PRO A 835 -3.55 35.19 78.42
C PRO A 835 -4.56 34.62 77.30
N MET A 836 -5.24 33.43 77.47
CA MET A 836 -6.41 32.89 76.63
C MET A 836 -7.20 31.62 77.19
N ILE A 837 -7.86 31.64 78.37
CA ILE A 837 -7.98 30.42 79.24
C ILE A 837 -9.21 29.46 79.13
N ILE A 838 -10.29 29.76 78.39
CA ILE A 838 -11.65 29.29 78.83
C ILE A 838 -12.26 28.02 78.18
N LEU A 839 -11.97 27.64 76.93
CA LEU A 839 -12.85 26.72 76.17
C LEU A 839 -12.45 25.23 76.24
N LEU A 840 -12.82 24.59 77.37
CA LEU A 840 -12.89 23.13 77.60
C LEU A 840 -11.54 22.38 77.58
N SER A 841 -11.01 21.80 78.66
CA SER A 841 -11.46 21.66 80.07
C SER A 841 -12.79 20.93 80.36
N LEU A 842 -13.53 20.46 79.35
CA LEU A 842 -14.66 19.54 79.52
C LEU A 842 -14.65 18.46 78.42
N LEU A 843 -14.56 17.15 78.68
CA LEU A 843 -14.20 16.31 79.83
C LEU A 843 -13.80 14.96 79.16
N ILE A 844 -12.77 14.19 79.52
CA ILE A 844 -12.17 13.89 80.84
C ILE A 844 -13.19 13.34 81.86
N ALA A 845 -14.29 12.75 81.39
CA ALA A 845 -15.21 11.88 82.14
C ALA A 845 -16.13 11.09 81.19
N GLY A 846 -15.75 9.85 80.83
CA GLY A 846 -16.46 9.07 79.78
C GLY A 846 -16.71 7.57 80.04
N LEU A 847 -15.88 6.91 80.88
CA LEU A 847 -16.04 5.54 81.41
C LEU A 847 -16.07 4.33 80.43
N LEU A 848 -15.11 3.41 80.63
CA LEU A 848 -15.28 1.95 80.80
C LEU A 848 -16.33 1.21 79.92
N GLY A 849 -15.89 0.45 78.90
CA GLY A 849 -16.78 -0.06 77.83
C GLY A 849 -16.70 -1.53 77.32
N VAL A 850 -15.73 -2.38 77.72
CA VAL A 850 -15.79 -3.88 77.66
C VAL A 850 -15.83 -4.60 76.26
N THR A 851 -15.10 -5.74 76.16
CA THR A 851 -15.16 -6.87 75.17
C THR A 851 -14.76 -6.70 73.67
N THR A 852 -13.71 -7.45 73.29
CA THR A 852 -13.62 -8.51 72.25
C THR A 852 -14.80 -8.70 71.25
N LEU A 853 -14.61 -9.09 69.98
CA LEU A 853 -13.96 -10.35 69.53
C LEU A 853 -13.60 -10.36 68.00
N MET A 854 -13.01 -11.46 67.52
CA MET A 854 -12.48 -11.73 66.14
C MET A 854 -13.41 -11.45 64.95
N ILE A 855 -12.82 -11.18 63.74
CA ILE A 855 -12.94 -12.00 62.50
C ILE A 855 -11.97 -11.52 61.38
N MET A 856 -11.88 -12.28 60.28
CA MET A 856 -10.72 -12.49 59.38
C MET A 856 -10.61 -11.59 58.10
N ARG A 857 -9.40 -11.57 57.53
CA ARG A 857 -9.02 -11.67 56.08
C ARG A 857 -8.90 -10.43 55.14
N ARG A 858 -7.64 -10.21 54.68
CA ARG A 858 -7.12 -10.27 53.26
C ARG A 858 -6.85 -8.96 52.46
N LYS A 859 -5.56 -8.73 52.12
CA LYS A 859 -4.93 -7.91 51.03
C LYS A 859 -5.27 -6.39 50.96
N SER A 860 -4.45 -5.49 50.41
CA SER A 860 -3.02 -5.52 49.99
C SER A 860 -2.39 -4.10 50.17
N ASP A 861 -1.27 -3.79 49.51
CA ASP A 861 -0.13 -3.02 50.04
C ASP A 861 0.15 -1.68 49.25
N ASP A 862 1.16 -0.85 49.65
CA ASP A 862 2.02 0.01 48.76
C ASP A 862 2.97 1.06 49.47
N ALA A 863 4.25 1.11 49.04
CA ALA A 863 5.15 2.30 48.77
C ALA A 863 5.74 3.24 49.90
N PRO A 864 6.63 4.27 49.63
CA PRO A 864 8.05 4.25 49.12
C PRO A 864 9.06 5.36 49.68
N GLN A 865 10.17 5.72 48.95
CA GLN A 865 11.16 6.90 49.02
C GLN A 865 12.47 6.83 49.89
N ALA A 866 13.58 7.64 49.78
CA ALA A 866 14.36 8.49 48.79
C ALA A 866 15.45 9.38 49.55
N LEU A 867 16.51 10.12 49.08
CA LEU A 867 17.42 10.27 47.88
C LEU A 867 18.51 11.41 48.10
N GLY A 868 19.76 11.36 47.54
CA GLY A 868 20.78 12.49 47.39
C GLY A 868 22.29 12.10 47.61
N GLN A 869 23.44 12.65 47.09
CA GLN A 869 23.94 13.83 46.27
C GLN A 869 24.74 14.95 47.04
N LEU A 870 25.85 15.64 46.60
CA LEU A 870 26.80 15.63 45.42
C LEU A 870 28.02 16.66 45.55
N MET A 871 29.10 16.54 44.71
CA MET A 871 30.03 17.58 44.07
C MET A 871 31.37 18.20 44.68
N ASP A 872 32.51 18.05 43.93
CA ASP A 872 33.49 19.07 43.34
C ASP A 872 34.88 19.60 43.94
N ALA A 873 35.96 19.56 43.10
CA ALA A 873 37.16 20.45 42.85
C ALA A 873 38.54 20.56 43.66
N PRO A 874 39.71 20.13 43.06
CA PRO A 874 41.16 20.44 43.39
C PRO A 874 41.95 21.15 42.22
N PRO A 875 43.32 21.08 41.93
CA PRO A 875 44.64 20.93 42.63
C PRO A 875 45.60 22.18 42.36
N PRO A 876 46.86 22.20 41.76
CA PRO A 876 48.22 21.53 41.83
C PRO A 876 49.39 22.57 42.15
N PRO A 877 50.62 22.77 41.52
CA PRO A 877 51.70 22.00 40.76
C PRO A 877 53.25 22.36 40.97
N MET A 878 54.21 21.63 40.30
CA MET A 878 55.58 21.99 39.72
C MET A 878 56.99 21.66 40.37
N GLY A 879 57.83 20.80 39.71
CA GLY A 879 59.31 21.04 39.53
C GLY A 879 60.43 19.92 39.34
N ALA A 880 60.92 19.67 38.09
CA ALA A 880 62.36 19.47 37.64
C ALA A 880 63.32 18.20 37.81
N PHE A 881 63.66 17.52 36.68
CA PHE A 881 65.00 17.04 36.14
C PHE A 881 65.88 15.79 36.60
N GLN A 882 65.89 14.72 35.75
CA GLN A 882 67.03 13.93 35.10
C GLN A 882 67.98 12.85 35.73
N ALA A 883 67.91 11.61 35.16
CA ALA A 883 68.98 10.63 34.74
C ALA A 883 69.77 9.79 35.81
N PRO A 884 70.37 8.57 35.51
CA PRO A 884 70.76 7.96 34.20
C PRO A 884 70.53 6.41 33.97
N PRO A 885 70.84 5.81 32.78
CA PRO A 885 70.55 4.38 32.45
C PRO A 885 71.70 3.47 31.86
N PRO A 886 71.71 2.12 32.14
CA PRO A 886 72.43 1.02 31.43
C PRO A 886 71.45 -0.03 30.81
N PRO A 887 71.72 -1.36 30.54
CA PRO A 887 72.93 -2.21 30.36
C PRO A 887 72.92 -3.03 29.01
N MET A 888 73.45 -4.29 28.93
CA MET A 888 73.34 -5.24 27.76
C MET A 888 73.53 -6.73 28.14
N ASP A 889 72.93 -7.70 27.40
CA ASP A 889 73.62 -8.61 26.43
C ASP A 889 72.61 -9.42 25.55
N ALA A 890 73.05 -10.16 24.51
CA ALA A 890 72.18 -10.57 23.38
C ALA A 890 72.49 -11.90 22.62
N PHE A 891 71.71 -12.15 21.55
CA PHE A 891 71.90 -13.04 20.38
C PHE A 891 71.46 -14.52 20.41
N HIS A 892 70.61 -14.90 19.43
CA HIS A 892 70.83 -15.97 18.41
C HIS A 892 70.05 -15.64 17.11
N ALA A 893 70.36 -16.28 15.96
CA ALA A 893 69.85 -15.83 14.64
C ALA A 893 69.62 -16.93 13.55
N PRO A 894 68.75 -16.70 12.52
CA PRO A 894 68.49 -17.55 11.32
C PRO A 894 69.13 -16.91 10.03
N PRO A 895 68.67 -17.04 8.74
CA PRO A 895 67.70 -17.95 8.07
C PRO A 895 68.15 -18.58 6.69
N PRO A 896 67.41 -19.57 6.13
CA PRO A 896 67.61 -20.09 4.75
C PRO A 896 66.33 -20.13 3.82
N PRO A 897 66.40 -19.76 2.51
CA PRO A 897 65.24 -19.81 1.58
C PRO A 897 65.47 -20.58 0.23
N MET A 898 64.48 -20.50 -0.69
CA MET A 898 64.54 -20.55 -2.19
C MET A 898 64.01 -21.75 -3.02
N VAL A 899 62.99 -21.45 -3.86
CA VAL A 899 62.87 -21.66 -5.34
C VAL A 899 63.04 -23.06 -5.99
N GLY A 900 62.05 -23.50 -6.81
CA GLY A 900 62.31 -24.40 -7.96
C GLY A 900 61.11 -25.12 -8.64
N ALA A 901 60.83 -24.82 -9.91
CA ALA A 901 59.99 -25.59 -10.87
C ALA A 901 60.88 -26.01 -12.09
N PRO A 902 60.52 -26.90 -13.07
CA PRO A 902 59.26 -26.96 -13.84
C PRO A 902 58.82 -28.42 -14.28
N PRO A 903 58.38 -28.80 -15.52
CA PRO A 903 57.15 -29.61 -15.70
C PRO A 903 57.32 -30.94 -16.53
N PRO A 904 56.39 -31.39 -17.42
CA PRO A 904 55.48 -32.53 -17.18
C PRO A 904 55.71 -33.77 -18.09
N PRO A 905 54.95 -34.86 -17.90
CA PRO A 905 54.46 -35.67 -19.02
C PRO A 905 53.00 -36.17 -18.90
N MET A 906 52.41 -36.57 -20.03
CA MET A 906 51.10 -37.25 -20.13
C MET A 906 51.22 -38.78 -20.05
N VAL A 907 50.12 -39.49 -19.70
CA VAL A 907 49.46 -40.58 -20.49
C VAL A 907 48.63 -41.57 -19.62
N ALA A 908 47.33 -41.64 -19.92
CA ALA A 908 46.38 -42.77 -19.85
C ALA A 908 46.07 -43.59 -18.55
N THR A 909 44.76 -43.60 -18.22
CA THR A 909 43.89 -44.74 -17.81
C THR A 909 44.26 -45.66 -16.63
N ALA A 910 43.30 -45.83 -15.71
CA ALA A 910 43.30 -46.88 -14.67
C ALA A 910 42.11 -47.85 -14.81
N PRO A 911 42.29 -49.17 -14.55
CA PRO A 911 41.21 -50.15 -14.39
C PRO A 911 40.81 -50.35 -12.90
N PRO A 912 39.63 -50.94 -12.60
CA PRO A 912 39.06 -50.96 -11.25
C PRO A 912 39.49 -52.14 -10.35
N VAL A 913 39.32 -51.96 -9.03
CA VAL A 913 39.46 -52.96 -7.95
C VAL A 913 38.33 -52.68 -6.95
N MET A 914 37.22 -53.42 -6.95
CA MET A 914 36.95 -54.64 -6.14
C MET A 914 37.02 -54.46 -4.61
N GLU A 915 35.86 -54.28 -3.98
CA GLU A 915 35.61 -54.55 -2.56
C GLU A 915 34.79 -55.84 -2.37
N ALA A 916 34.74 -56.35 -1.12
CA ALA A 916 33.94 -57.50 -0.69
C ALA A 916 33.91 -57.61 0.86
N PRO A 917 32.98 -58.36 1.50
CA PRO A 917 31.57 -58.55 1.15
C PRO A 917 30.59 -58.41 2.36
N PRO A 918 29.30 -58.09 2.17
CA PRO A 918 28.29 -58.03 3.25
C PRO A 918 27.75 -59.40 3.75
N PRO A 919 27.00 -59.45 4.88
CA PRO A 919 26.45 -60.67 5.50
C PRO A 919 25.17 -61.22 4.80
N PRO A 920 24.67 -62.43 5.17
CA PRO A 920 23.63 -63.12 4.41
C PRO A 920 22.21 -62.56 4.58
N ALA A 921 21.43 -62.62 3.49
CA ALA A 921 20.10 -62.03 3.37
C ALA A 921 18.95 -62.87 3.98
N PRO A 922 17.84 -62.22 4.40
CA PRO A 922 16.57 -62.88 4.68
C PRO A 922 15.85 -63.32 3.39
N VAL A 923 14.79 -64.11 3.52
CA VAL A 923 14.00 -64.67 2.40
C VAL A 923 12.94 -63.65 1.95
N LEU A 924 12.81 -63.45 0.63
CA LEU A 924 11.76 -62.65 0.02
C LEU A 924 10.44 -63.43 -0.10
N GLU A 925 9.33 -62.78 0.26
CA GLU A 925 7.97 -63.17 -0.14
C GLU A 925 7.59 -62.51 -1.48
N PRO A 926 6.60 -63.04 -2.23
CA PRO A 926 6.33 -62.57 -3.60
C PRO A 926 5.66 -61.18 -3.63
N VAL A 927 6.17 -60.31 -4.50
CA VAL A 927 5.57 -59.00 -4.80
C VAL A 927 4.24 -59.19 -5.53
N THR A 928 3.16 -58.64 -4.98
CA THR A 928 1.88 -58.46 -5.68
C THR A 928 1.98 -57.24 -6.60
N GLN A 929 1.80 -57.42 -7.90
CA GLN A 929 1.62 -56.28 -8.81
C GLN A 929 0.28 -55.59 -8.50
N GLY A 930 0.25 -54.26 -8.62
CA GLY A 930 -0.98 -53.47 -8.56
C GLY A 930 -1.85 -53.65 -9.81
N PRO A 931 -3.10 -53.16 -9.79
CA PRO A 931 -3.98 -53.21 -10.95
C PRO A 931 -3.46 -52.31 -12.10
N PRO A 932 -3.74 -52.67 -13.37
CA PRO A 932 -3.35 -51.88 -14.53
C PRO A 932 -4.11 -50.56 -14.62
N ALA A 933 -3.48 -49.52 -15.19
CA ALA A 933 -4.08 -48.21 -15.39
C ALA A 933 -5.36 -48.29 -16.24
N ILE A 934 -6.35 -47.43 -15.95
CA ILE A 934 -7.62 -47.36 -16.67
C ILE A 934 -7.45 -46.37 -17.85
N PRO A 935 -7.96 -46.65 -19.07
CA PRO A 935 -7.97 -45.69 -20.17
C PRO A 935 -8.71 -44.39 -19.83
N LEU A 936 -8.38 -43.29 -20.53
CA LEU A 936 -9.05 -41.98 -20.38
C LEU A 936 -10.58 -42.05 -20.63
N GLU A 937 -11.05 -42.95 -21.50
CA GLU A 937 -12.48 -43.21 -21.74
C GLU A 937 -13.18 -44.01 -20.62
N GLY A 938 -12.43 -44.46 -19.60
CA GLY A 938 -12.92 -45.27 -18.49
C GLY A 938 -12.86 -46.79 -18.72
N LEU A 939 -13.61 -47.54 -17.91
CA LEU A 939 -13.65 -49.01 -18.01
C LEU A 939 -14.51 -49.47 -19.20
N PRO A 940 -14.08 -50.50 -19.97
CA PRO A 940 -14.84 -51.01 -21.11
C PRO A 940 -16.26 -51.42 -20.73
N ALA A 941 -17.23 -51.12 -21.60
CA ALA A 941 -18.66 -51.21 -21.30
C ALA A 941 -19.08 -52.60 -20.76
N GLY A 942 -19.53 -52.62 -19.50
CA GLY A 942 -19.97 -53.83 -18.80
C GLY A 942 -18.91 -54.49 -17.90
N TRP A 943 -17.70 -53.93 -17.82
CA TRP A 943 -16.67 -54.35 -16.86
C TRP A 943 -16.83 -53.68 -15.50
N THR A 944 -16.40 -54.38 -14.45
CA THR A 944 -16.27 -53.85 -13.09
C THR A 944 -14.80 -53.68 -12.72
N GLN A 945 -14.51 -52.80 -11.75
CA GLN A 945 -13.14 -52.60 -11.26
C GLN A 945 -12.48 -53.90 -10.80
N GLU A 946 -13.25 -54.81 -10.19
CA GLU A 946 -12.75 -56.11 -9.70
C GLU A 946 -12.34 -57.06 -10.85
N GLN A 947 -12.96 -56.92 -12.03
CA GLN A 947 -12.55 -57.61 -13.26
C GLN A 947 -11.36 -56.91 -13.93
N TRP A 948 -11.33 -55.58 -13.93
CA TRP A 948 -10.21 -54.79 -14.48
C TRP A 948 -8.91 -55.08 -13.74
N ASN A 949 -8.97 -55.14 -12.41
CA ASN A 949 -7.84 -55.47 -11.54
C ASN A 949 -7.26 -56.88 -11.78
N TYR A 950 -7.96 -57.75 -12.53
CA TYR A 950 -7.57 -59.14 -12.78
C TYR A 950 -7.30 -59.49 -14.24
N TYR A 951 -7.94 -58.79 -15.19
CA TYR A 951 -7.84 -59.05 -16.63
C TYR A 951 -7.56 -57.79 -17.47
N GLY A 952 -7.46 -56.60 -16.87
CA GLY A 952 -7.29 -55.34 -17.59
C GLY A 952 -5.99 -55.27 -18.41
N GLN A 953 -4.90 -55.89 -17.93
CA GLN A 953 -3.64 -55.94 -18.68
C GLN A 953 -3.78 -56.83 -19.92
N GLU A 954 -4.43 -58.00 -19.78
CA GLU A 954 -4.70 -58.90 -20.90
C GLU A 954 -5.68 -58.26 -21.91
N TRP A 955 -6.57 -57.36 -21.47
CA TRP A 955 -7.40 -56.54 -22.36
C TRP A 955 -6.63 -55.43 -23.06
N LEU A 956 -5.73 -54.71 -22.35
CA LEU A 956 -4.87 -53.69 -22.96
C LEU A 956 -3.94 -54.30 -24.01
N ASP A 957 -3.29 -55.43 -23.69
CA ASP A 957 -2.38 -56.15 -24.59
C ASP A 957 -3.08 -56.69 -25.86
N ASP A 958 -4.39 -56.94 -25.83
CA ASP A 958 -5.22 -57.40 -26.97
C ASP A 958 -5.84 -56.23 -27.79
N ASN A 959 -5.81 -54.97 -27.30
CA ASN A 959 -6.49 -53.82 -27.91
C ASN A 959 -5.58 -52.60 -28.19
N SER A 960 -4.25 -52.75 -28.03
CA SER A 960 -3.22 -51.75 -28.38
C SER A 960 -2.80 -51.78 -29.85
#